data_AF-A0A9Q0E5J4-F1
#
_entry.id   AF-A0A9Q0E5J4-F1
#
_cell.length_a   1.000
_cell.length_b   1.000
_cell.length_c   1.000
_cell.angle_alpha   90.00
_cell.angle_beta   90.00
_cell.angle_gamma   90.00
#
_symmetry.space_group_name_H-M   'P 1'
#
loop_
_entity.id
_entity.type
_entity.pdbx_description
1 polymer ?
#
loop_
_entity_poly.entity_id
_entity_poly.type
_entity_poly.pdbx_seq_one_letter_code
_entity_poly.pdbx_strand_id
1 'polypeptide(L)'
;VLRSRNKQMREMFPDGFGIHHAGMLRSDRTLSEGMFSKGYLKVLVCTATLAWGVNLPAHAVIIKGTQIYDAKRGTLVDLGILDVMQIFGRAGRPQFDKNGEGTIITSHEKLSHYLTLLTQQNPIESQFLHSLADNLNVALGSVTNVDEAVKWLSYSYLYVRMRANPLAYGINHKALQMDPGLLLYRRELVVEAGRKLDKARMIRFEERTGYFGSTDLGRTASHYYIKYNTIETFNELFNSQRTEGDIFSIVSKAEEFEQVKVRDEEMEELEQMLSNYCELPAAGGNAARIVRALFEIALRKRWPAMTYRLLNLCKVIDKRLWGFAHPLRQFHILPHTVLERLEKRRLTVDKLKDMSKEEIGHMLQHVNIGAKVKQCAHQLPSLLLEASIQPITRTVLRVRLVITTDFSWHDQVHGSVGEPWWLWVEDPINDHIYHSEYLLLQKKQVLSGEPQNIVFTIPIFEPMPSQYYIRVVSDRWLGAEAVCVVNFQHLILPEKHPPHTELLDLQPLPVTALGCPEYESLYKFTHFNPIQTQIFHTLYHSDTNVLLGAPTGSGKTIAAELAMFRVFNKYPGAKVVYIAPLKALNRNSAAREDRGPVLEVIVSRTNFISSHTSKTVRVVGLSTALANARDLADWLGIKQVGFMNKPAFQAICSHSPAKPVLIFVSSRRQTRLTALDLIAFLATMEALIATVRDSNLKLTLAFGIGMHHAGLHERDRRIVEELFVNCKIQVLIATSTLAWGVNFPAHLVVVKGTEYFDGKTKRYVDYPITDVLQMMGRAGRPQFDDQGKAVILVHDIKKDFYKKFLYEPFPVESSLLSVLADHLNAEIAAGTITSKQDAMDYITWTYFFRRLVMNPRSETGPGPSPTAVVVPPTDLEFRAGAEAALWARADDR
;
A
#
# COMPACT_ATOMS: atom_id res chain seq x y z
N VAL A 1 26.70 43.35 14.57
CA VAL A 1 26.60 43.95 13.22
C VAL A 1 27.69 43.41 12.29
N LEU A 2 28.97 43.80 12.45
CA LEU A 2 30.06 43.51 11.48
C LEU A 2 30.23 42.05 11.01
N ARG A 3 29.83 41.04 11.80
CA ARG A 3 29.85 39.61 11.42
C ARG A 3 28.70 39.16 10.49
N SER A 4 27.71 40.02 10.21
CA SER A 4 26.64 39.71 9.24
C SER A 4 27.19 39.63 7.83
N ARG A 5 26.72 38.64 7.05
CA ARG A 5 27.04 38.54 5.62
C ARG A 5 26.22 39.52 4.79
N ASN A 6 25.02 39.88 5.24
CA ASN A 6 24.20 40.90 4.58
C ASN A 6 24.92 42.27 4.63
N LYS A 7 25.12 42.90 3.46
CA LYS A 7 25.74 44.22 3.33
C LYS A 7 24.79 45.33 3.82
N GLN A 8 23.54 45.30 3.37
CA GLN A 8 22.49 46.28 3.71
C GLN A 8 22.25 46.37 5.23
N MET A 9 22.28 45.25 5.96
CA MET A 9 22.20 45.28 7.44
C MET A 9 23.44 45.93 8.10
N ARG A 10 24.63 45.80 7.52
CA ARG A 10 25.83 46.43 8.08
C ARG A 10 25.83 47.94 7.87
N GLU A 11 25.14 48.41 6.85
CA GLU A 11 24.97 49.83 6.51
C GLU A 11 23.84 50.48 7.31
N MET A 12 22.67 49.81 7.48
CA MET A 12 21.52 50.39 8.21
C MET A 12 21.58 50.30 9.74
N PHE A 13 22.22 49.28 10.32
CA PHE A 13 22.21 49.08 11.78
C PHE A 13 22.89 50.21 12.59
N PRO A 14 24.00 50.84 12.14
CA PRO A 14 24.59 52.00 12.81
C PRO A 14 23.59 53.16 13.00
N ASP A 15 22.72 53.38 12.01
CA ASP A 15 21.71 54.45 12.02
C ASP A 15 20.43 54.04 12.80
N GLY A 16 20.43 52.87 13.44
CA GLY A 16 19.30 52.34 14.19
C GLY A 16 18.20 51.70 13.33
N PHE A 17 18.45 51.46 12.04
CA PHE A 17 17.51 50.80 11.13
C PHE A 17 17.81 49.30 10.97
N GLY A 18 16.77 48.46 10.98
CA GLY A 18 16.87 47.03 10.72
C GLY A 18 15.86 46.57 9.66
N ILE A 19 16.11 45.37 9.12
CA ILE A 19 15.23 44.69 8.18
C ILE A 19 14.89 43.27 8.66
N HIS A 20 13.69 42.77 8.34
CA HIS A 20 13.30 41.38 8.63
C HIS A 20 12.35 40.82 7.57
N HIS A 21 12.80 39.78 6.86
CA HIS A 21 11.97 39.05 5.90
C HIS A 21 12.38 37.58 5.81
N ALA A 22 11.47 36.72 5.34
CA ALA A 22 11.67 35.26 5.34
C ALA A 22 12.91 34.78 4.56
N GLY A 23 13.32 35.53 3.51
CA GLY A 23 14.52 35.25 2.71
C GLY A 23 15.86 35.53 3.42
N MET A 24 15.86 36.16 4.59
CA MET A 24 17.09 36.37 5.37
C MET A 24 17.55 35.09 6.07
N LEU A 25 18.87 34.94 6.20
CA LEU A 25 19.52 33.92 7.04
C LEU A 25 18.94 33.95 8.47
N ARG A 26 18.77 32.78 9.08
CA ARG A 26 18.19 32.66 10.44
C ARG A 26 19.03 33.41 11.50
N SER A 27 20.36 33.40 11.36
CA SER A 27 21.28 34.20 12.17
C SER A 27 20.96 35.69 12.14
N ASP A 28 20.64 36.20 10.95
CA ASP A 28 20.51 37.61 10.65
C ASP A 28 19.11 38.13 11.07
N ARG A 29 18.08 37.26 10.98
CA ARG A 29 16.76 37.49 11.61
C ARG A 29 16.84 37.52 13.13
N THR A 30 17.44 36.50 13.75
CA THR A 30 17.62 36.44 15.22
C THR A 30 18.42 37.63 15.75
N LEU A 31 19.40 38.11 14.96
CA LEU A 31 20.16 39.33 15.28
C LEU A 31 19.27 40.60 15.21
N SER A 32 18.42 40.73 14.20
CA SER A 32 17.50 41.86 14.06
C SER A 32 16.47 41.88 15.21
N GLU A 33 15.84 40.74 15.47
CA GLU A 33 14.91 40.51 16.60
C GLU A 33 15.57 40.87 17.95
N GLY A 34 16.79 40.36 18.17
CA GLY A 34 17.55 40.56 19.41
C GLY A 34 18.13 41.97 19.60
N MET A 35 18.25 42.77 18.54
CA MET A 35 18.70 44.18 18.62
C MET A 35 17.53 45.16 18.72
N PHE A 36 16.38 44.84 18.11
CA PHE A 36 15.15 45.63 18.23
C PHE A 36 14.49 45.45 19.62
N SER A 37 14.37 44.22 20.11
CA SER A 37 13.84 43.93 21.46
C SER A 37 14.66 44.58 22.59
N LYS A 38 15.96 44.81 22.38
CA LYS A 38 16.85 45.55 23.31
C LYS A 38 16.86 47.06 23.09
N GLY A 39 16.08 47.59 22.13
CA GLY A 39 15.96 49.01 21.85
C GLY A 39 17.18 49.66 21.18
N TYR A 40 18.13 48.89 20.66
CA TYR A 40 19.26 49.41 19.88
C TYR A 40 18.81 49.85 18.49
N LEU A 41 17.99 49.02 17.82
CA LEU A 41 17.27 49.44 16.62
C LEU A 41 16.04 50.25 17.03
N LYS A 42 15.81 51.38 16.35
CA LYS A 42 14.63 52.24 16.53
C LYS A 42 13.55 51.96 15.49
N VAL A 43 13.93 51.53 14.30
CA VAL A 43 13.02 51.20 13.19
C VAL A 43 13.36 49.80 12.68
N LEU A 44 12.34 48.96 12.51
CA LEU A 44 12.47 47.62 11.94
C LEU A 44 11.47 47.48 10.77
N VAL A 45 11.99 47.45 9.54
CA VAL A 45 11.18 47.28 8.32
C VAL A 45 11.00 45.79 8.08
N CYS A 46 9.75 45.30 8.02
CA CYS A 46 9.49 43.87 7.95
C CYS A 46 8.33 43.47 7.01
N THR A 47 8.39 42.25 6.50
CA THR A 47 7.26 41.62 5.77
C THR A 47 6.23 41.03 6.74
N ALA A 48 4.95 40.95 6.33
CA ALA A 48 3.83 40.47 7.14
C ALA A 48 4.06 39.10 7.84
N THR A 49 4.95 38.27 7.29
CA THR A 49 5.46 37.04 7.90
C THR A 49 5.98 37.20 9.34
N LEU A 50 6.49 38.38 9.73
CA LEU A 50 6.93 38.65 11.11
C LEU A 50 5.74 38.62 12.07
N ALA A 51 4.61 39.24 11.69
CA ALA A 51 3.43 39.36 12.55
C ALA A 51 2.85 37.99 12.94
N TRP A 52 2.90 37.01 12.03
CA TRP A 52 2.51 35.62 12.32
C TRP A 52 3.60 34.81 13.03
N GLY A 53 4.88 35.05 12.71
CA GLY A 53 5.98 34.15 13.08
C GLY A 53 6.76 34.50 14.36
N VAL A 54 6.71 35.74 14.85
CA VAL A 54 7.55 36.20 15.97
C VAL A 54 6.76 37.11 16.92
N ASN A 55 6.84 36.86 18.23
CA ASN A 55 6.28 37.75 19.25
C ASN A 55 7.23 38.93 19.54
N LEU A 56 7.30 39.88 18.61
CA LEU A 56 8.13 41.08 18.71
C LEU A 56 7.27 42.35 18.64
N PRO A 57 6.69 42.82 19.78
CA PRO A 57 5.88 44.04 19.80
C PRO A 57 6.74 45.31 19.72
N ALA A 58 6.14 46.37 19.22
CA ALA A 58 6.69 47.73 19.09
C ALA A 58 5.68 48.75 19.64
N HIS A 59 6.13 49.94 20.07
CA HIS A 59 5.18 50.97 20.53
C HIS A 59 4.27 51.44 19.39
N ALA A 60 4.85 51.73 18.23
CA ALA A 60 4.15 52.10 17.01
C ALA A 60 4.41 51.07 15.89
N VAL A 61 3.41 50.83 15.04
CA VAL A 61 3.46 49.94 13.87
C VAL A 61 2.86 50.64 12.66
N ILE A 62 3.53 50.56 11.50
CA ILE A 62 3.12 51.26 10.28
C ILE A 62 2.99 50.27 9.12
N ILE A 63 1.78 50.12 8.58
CA ILE A 63 1.50 49.42 7.33
C ILE A 63 1.71 50.42 6.17
N LYS A 64 2.88 50.35 5.52
CA LYS A 64 3.23 51.21 4.37
C LYS A 64 2.73 50.58 3.06
N GLY A 65 1.52 50.94 2.64
CA GLY A 65 0.86 50.36 1.48
C GLY A 65 0.10 49.08 1.85
N THR A 66 -1.08 48.90 1.25
CA THR A 66 -1.97 47.77 1.53
C THR A 66 -2.13 46.80 0.36
N GLN A 67 -1.32 46.93 -0.69
CA GLN A 67 -1.33 46.01 -1.82
C GLN A 67 -0.14 45.05 -1.73
N ILE A 68 -0.42 43.76 -1.92
CA ILE A 68 0.57 42.68 -1.97
C ILE A 68 0.41 41.91 -3.29
N TYR A 69 1.53 41.41 -3.82
CA TYR A 69 1.49 40.53 -4.99
C TYR A 69 1.03 39.13 -4.56
N ASP A 70 -0.12 38.67 -5.05
CA ASP A 70 -0.55 37.27 -4.87
C ASP A 70 -0.15 36.46 -6.11
N ALA A 71 0.88 35.64 -5.94
CA ALA A 71 1.37 34.72 -6.97
C ALA A 71 0.34 33.66 -7.39
N LYS A 72 -0.75 33.45 -6.63
CA LYS A 72 -1.89 32.61 -7.03
C LYS A 72 -2.96 33.36 -7.83
N ARG A 73 -2.81 34.67 -8.03
CA ARG A 73 -3.76 35.54 -8.76
C ARG A 73 -3.09 36.39 -9.85
N GLY A 74 -1.77 36.29 -10.02
CA GLY A 74 -0.98 37.06 -11.00
C GLY A 74 -1.05 38.59 -10.81
N THR A 75 -1.60 39.08 -9.70
CA THR A 75 -2.08 40.46 -9.53
C THR A 75 -1.76 41.03 -8.16
N LEU A 76 -1.80 42.36 -8.06
CA LEU A 76 -1.78 43.05 -6.77
C LEU A 76 -3.16 42.93 -6.11
N VAL A 77 -3.24 42.22 -5.00
CA VAL A 77 -4.43 42.10 -4.17
C VAL A 77 -4.29 42.94 -2.91
N ASP A 78 -5.42 43.29 -2.30
CA ASP A 78 -5.41 44.00 -1.03
C ASP A 78 -5.08 43.07 0.14
N LEU A 79 -4.30 43.59 1.08
CA LEU A 79 -3.81 42.91 2.29
C LEU A 79 -5.01 42.47 3.13
N GLY A 80 -5.07 41.18 3.45
CA GLY A 80 -6.21 40.59 4.16
C GLY A 80 -6.37 41.16 5.56
N ILE A 81 -7.61 41.29 6.03
CA ILE A 81 -7.91 41.84 7.37
C ILE A 81 -7.21 41.06 8.49
N LEU A 82 -7.02 39.74 8.32
CA LEU A 82 -6.26 38.93 9.28
C LEU A 82 -4.79 39.36 9.39
N ASP A 83 -4.14 39.71 8.28
CA ASP A 83 -2.77 40.24 8.29
C ASP A 83 -2.73 41.64 8.93
N VAL A 84 -3.67 42.52 8.58
CA VAL A 84 -3.79 43.86 9.19
C VAL A 84 -3.98 43.74 10.71
N MET A 85 -4.88 42.88 11.18
CA MET A 85 -5.13 42.64 12.61
C MET A 85 -3.92 42.01 13.32
N GLN A 86 -3.20 41.07 12.69
CA GLN A 86 -1.97 40.50 13.27
C GLN A 86 -0.84 41.52 13.34
N ILE A 87 -0.70 42.40 12.34
CA ILE A 87 0.30 43.48 12.32
C ILE A 87 -0.04 44.53 13.40
N PHE A 88 -1.30 44.98 13.48
CA PHE A 88 -1.75 45.89 14.54
C PHE A 88 -1.70 45.25 15.94
N GLY A 89 -1.85 43.93 16.05
CA GLY A 89 -1.59 43.15 17.28
C GLY A 89 -0.12 43.16 17.75
N ARG A 90 0.78 43.83 17.02
CA ARG A 90 2.16 44.12 17.46
C ARG A 90 2.35 45.55 17.97
N ALA A 91 1.33 46.42 17.92
CA ALA A 91 1.38 47.77 18.45
C ALA A 91 1.09 47.82 19.95
N GLY A 92 1.93 48.54 20.69
CA GLY A 92 1.96 48.55 22.16
C GLY A 92 2.70 47.33 22.72
N ARG A 93 3.75 47.58 23.50
CA ARG A 93 4.50 46.53 24.21
C ARG A 93 3.87 46.30 25.58
N PRO A 94 3.28 45.11 25.86
CA PRO A 94 2.75 44.80 27.17
C PRO A 94 3.81 45.01 28.25
N GLN A 95 3.40 45.53 29.42
CA GLN A 95 4.27 45.90 30.55
C GLN A 95 5.16 47.15 30.36
N PHE A 96 5.35 47.67 29.14
CA PHE A 96 6.21 48.83 28.88
C PHE A 96 5.45 50.07 28.40
N ASP A 97 4.47 49.91 27.52
CA ASP A 97 3.71 51.02 26.94
C ASP A 97 2.31 51.14 27.56
N LYS A 98 1.80 52.36 27.72
CA LYS A 98 0.42 52.61 28.17
C LYS A 98 -0.62 52.45 27.05
N ASN A 99 -0.17 52.61 25.80
CA ASN A 99 -0.95 52.55 24.57
C ASN A 99 -0.03 52.08 23.43
N GLY A 100 -0.63 51.63 22.33
CA GLY A 100 0.06 51.32 21.08
C GLY A 100 -0.51 52.13 19.93
N GLU A 101 0.33 52.47 18.94
CA GLU A 101 -0.09 53.24 17.76
C GLU A 101 -0.05 52.36 16.51
N GLY A 102 -1.19 52.26 15.80
CA GLY A 102 -1.32 51.48 14.57
C GLY A 102 -1.69 52.38 13.39
N THR A 103 -0.76 52.59 12.48
CA THR A 103 -0.93 53.47 11.31
C THR A 103 -1.04 52.65 10.04
N ILE A 104 -2.05 52.90 9.21
CA ILE A 104 -2.24 52.27 7.90
C ILE A 104 -2.21 53.33 6.79
N ILE A 105 -1.32 53.12 5.81
CA ILE A 105 -1.14 54.00 4.66
C ILE A 105 -1.69 53.27 3.43
N THR A 106 -2.79 53.74 2.88
CA THR A 106 -3.55 53.13 1.78
C THR A 106 -4.08 54.19 0.82
N SER A 107 -4.67 53.80 -0.33
CA SER A 107 -5.34 54.75 -1.22
C SER A 107 -6.63 55.26 -0.58
N HIS A 108 -7.04 56.49 -0.90
CA HIS A 108 -8.20 57.13 -0.28
C HIS A 108 -9.49 56.30 -0.46
N GLU A 109 -9.65 55.68 -1.63
CA GLU A 109 -10.74 54.76 -1.98
C GLU A 109 -10.86 53.56 -1.01
N LYS A 110 -9.74 53.07 -0.49
CA LYS A 110 -9.65 51.87 0.35
C LYS A 110 -9.62 52.17 1.86
N LEU A 111 -9.48 53.44 2.23
CA LEU A 111 -9.53 53.88 3.62
C LEU A 111 -10.87 53.49 4.30
N SER A 112 -11.99 53.69 3.60
CA SER A 112 -13.33 53.32 4.07
C SER A 112 -13.47 51.80 4.28
N HIS A 113 -12.93 51.00 3.37
CA HIS A 113 -12.92 49.53 3.44
C HIS A 113 -12.17 49.03 4.68
N TYR A 114 -10.94 49.50 4.90
CA TYR A 114 -10.14 49.11 6.07
C TYR A 114 -10.70 49.65 7.39
N LEU A 115 -11.23 50.88 7.43
CA LEU A 115 -11.93 51.40 8.61
C LEU A 115 -13.15 50.54 8.96
N THR A 116 -13.97 50.16 7.97
CA THR A 116 -15.13 49.28 8.17
C THR A 116 -14.68 47.92 8.72
N LEU A 117 -13.68 47.29 8.10
CA LEU A 117 -13.15 45.99 8.53
C LEU A 117 -12.53 45.98 9.94
N LEU A 118 -12.03 47.12 10.43
CA LEU A 118 -11.43 47.24 11.76
C LEU A 118 -12.43 47.66 12.84
N THR A 119 -13.51 48.35 12.47
CA THR A 119 -14.52 48.88 13.42
C THR A 119 -15.81 48.08 13.47
N GLN A 120 -16.13 47.30 12.44
CA GLN A 120 -17.36 46.50 12.33
C GLN A 120 -17.04 45.01 12.30
N GLN A 121 -17.83 44.21 13.02
CA GLN A 121 -17.70 42.76 13.04
C GLN A 121 -18.36 42.16 11.78
N ASN A 122 -17.63 42.15 10.66
CA ASN A 122 -18.10 41.51 9.44
C ASN A 122 -18.29 39.98 9.66
N PRO A 123 -19.45 39.42 9.26
CA PRO A 123 -19.73 38.00 9.45
C PRO A 123 -18.83 37.14 8.55
N ILE A 124 -18.29 36.06 9.11
CA ILE A 124 -17.46 35.11 8.37
C ILE A 124 -18.39 34.22 7.52
N GLU A 125 -18.25 34.30 6.19
CA GLU A 125 -19.00 33.48 5.25
C GLU A 125 -18.19 32.26 4.76
N SER A 126 -18.87 31.13 4.57
CA SER A 126 -18.27 29.89 4.07
C SER A 126 -17.96 29.96 2.58
N GLN A 127 -16.71 29.65 2.21
CA GLN A 127 -16.25 29.54 0.81
C GLN A 127 -16.35 28.11 0.25
N PHE A 128 -16.85 27.14 1.03
CA PHE A 128 -16.79 25.71 0.73
C PHE A 128 -17.53 25.29 -0.56
N LEU A 129 -18.50 26.09 -1.02
CA LEU A 129 -19.26 25.82 -2.24
C LEU A 129 -18.35 25.72 -3.48
N HIS A 130 -17.29 26.53 -3.55
CA HIS A 130 -16.34 26.57 -4.67
C HIS A 130 -15.46 25.31 -4.78
N SER A 131 -15.27 24.57 -3.69
CA SER A 131 -14.43 23.36 -3.64
C SER A 131 -15.22 22.10 -3.25
N LEU A 132 -16.56 22.16 -3.35
CA LEU A 132 -17.45 21.07 -2.94
C LEU A 132 -17.17 19.76 -3.68
N ALA A 133 -16.92 19.81 -5.00
CA ALA A 133 -16.61 18.63 -5.79
C ALA A 133 -15.33 17.93 -5.32
N ASP A 134 -14.22 18.67 -5.19
CA ASP A 134 -12.94 18.09 -4.75
C ASP A 134 -13.01 17.50 -3.34
N ASN A 135 -13.82 18.08 -2.45
CA ASN A 135 -14.03 17.60 -1.08
C ASN A 135 -15.08 16.47 -0.96
N LEU A 136 -16.00 16.34 -1.91
CA LEU A 136 -16.98 15.23 -1.96
C LEU A 136 -16.37 13.92 -2.49
N ASN A 137 -15.28 14.02 -3.26
CA ASN A 137 -14.59 12.89 -3.89
C ASN A 137 -14.42 11.69 -2.94
N VAL A 138 -15.15 10.60 -3.23
CA VAL A 138 -15.36 9.44 -2.32
C VAL A 138 -14.14 8.52 -2.17
N ALA A 139 -12.93 9.01 -2.45
CA ALA A 139 -11.66 8.29 -2.36
C ALA A 139 -11.44 7.56 -1.02
N LEU A 140 -11.91 8.15 0.10
CA LEU A 140 -11.80 7.59 1.45
C LEU A 140 -12.89 6.56 1.80
N GLY A 141 -13.94 6.41 0.97
CA GLY A 141 -15.07 5.50 1.22
C GLY A 141 -15.97 5.86 2.42
N SER A 142 -15.74 7.02 3.05
CA SER A 142 -16.58 7.54 4.14
C SER A 142 -18.02 7.74 3.67
N VAL A 143 -18.16 8.47 2.57
CA VAL A 143 -19.40 8.67 1.80
C VAL A 143 -19.42 7.70 0.62
N THR A 144 -20.57 7.06 0.37
CA THR A 144 -20.80 6.07 -0.69
C THR A 144 -22.15 6.22 -1.39
N ASN A 145 -23.02 7.14 -0.93
CA ASN A 145 -24.25 7.51 -1.62
C ASN A 145 -24.66 8.97 -1.34
N VAL A 146 -25.63 9.46 -2.10
CA VAL A 146 -26.18 10.83 -2.02
C VAL A 146 -26.70 11.16 -0.61
N ASP A 147 -27.35 10.23 0.08
CA ASP A 147 -27.94 10.48 1.39
C ASP A 147 -26.87 10.56 2.51
N GLU A 148 -25.82 9.73 2.44
CA GLU A 148 -24.60 9.87 3.25
C GLU A 148 -23.90 11.22 2.98
N ALA A 149 -23.84 11.68 1.73
CA ALA A 149 -23.23 12.95 1.35
C ALA A 149 -24.05 14.16 1.85
N VAL A 150 -25.38 14.11 1.75
CA VAL A 150 -26.28 15.14 2.28
C VAL A 150 -26.17 15.21 3.82
N LYS A 151 -26.01 14.06 4.49
CA LYS A 151 -25.71 14.00 5.92
C LYS A 151 -24.33 14.57 6.25
N TRP A 152 -23.29 14.24 5.48
CA TRP A 152 -21.94 14.82 5.61
C TRP A 152 -21.96 16.35 5.50
N LEU A 153 -22.69 16.91 4.52
CA LEU A 153 -22.86 18.36 4.39
C LEU A 153 -23.48 19.02 5.63
N SER A 154 -24.30 18.33 6.42
CA SER A 154 -24.91 18.92 7.63
C SER A 154 -23.89 19.23 8.74
N TYR A 155 -22.70 18.64 8.70
CA TYR A 155 -21.61 18.96 9.63
C TYR A 155 -20.72 20.13 9.15
N SER A 156 -20.99 20.71 7.97
CA SER A 156 -20.18 21.78 7.39
C SER A 156 -20.59 23.17 7.89
N TYR A 157 -19.63 24.09 7.95
CA TYR A 157 -19.93 25.51 8.19
C TYR A 157 -20.79 26.13 7.08
N LEU A 158 -20.72 25.58 5.86
CA LEU A 158 -21.61 25.95 4.76
C LEU A 158 -23.08 25.73 5.13
N TYR A 159 -23.44 24.59 5.72
CA TYR A 159 -24.81 24.32 6.16
C TYR A 159 -25.30 25.31 7.24
N VAL A 160 -24.42 25.68 8.17
CA VAL A 160 -24.74 26.69 9.19
C VAL A 160 -24.98 28.07 8.54
N ARG A 161 -24.12 28.50 7.62
CA ARG A 161 -24.25 29.80 6.94
C ARG A 161 -25.41 29.85 5.95
N MET A 162 -25.69 28.79 5.19
CA MET A 162 -26.86 28.72 4.30
C MET A 162 -28.20 28.86 5.04
N ARG A 163 -28.29 28.45 6.32
CA ARG A 163 -29.50 28.66 7.15
C ARG A 163 -29.54 30.03 7.82
N ALA A 164 -28.39 30.64 8.10
CA ALA A 164 -28.29 31.94 8.78
C ALA A 164 -28.31 33.15 7.82
N ASN A 165 -27.83 32.98 6.59
CA ASN A 165 -27.81 34.00 5.53
C ASN A 165 -28.11 33.34 4.16
N PRO A 166 -29.35 32.89 3.91
CA PRO A 166 -29.70 32.11 2.72
C PRO A 166 -29.43 32.85 1.40
N LEU A 167 -29.66 34.17 1.37
CA LEU A 167 -29.49 34.99 0.17
C LEU A 167 -28.04 35.02 -0.33
N ALA A 168 -27.05 35.01 0.57
CA ALA A 168 -25.63 34.95 0.20
C ALA A 168 -25.22 33.64 -0.50
N TYR A 169 -26.08 32.62 -0.44
CA TYR A 169 -25.91 31.32 -1.12
C TYR A 169 -26.92 31.11 -2.26
N GLY A 170 -27.60 32.18 -2.70
CA GLY A 170 -28.61 32.11 -3.76
C GLY A 170 -29.95 31.48 -3.33
N ILE A 171 -30.14 31.19 -2.05
CA ILE A 171 -31.35 30.56 -1.53
C ILE A 171 -32.39 31.64 -1.21
N ASN A 172 -33.55 31.57 -1.88
CA ASN A 172 -34.67 32.47 -1.61
C ASN A 172 -35.31 32.15 -0.24
N HIS A 173 -35.69 33.16 0.54
CA HIS A 173 -36.40 32.98 1.81
C HIS A 173 -37.67 32.11 1.70
N LYS A 174 -38.39 32.15 0.57
CA LYS A 174 -39.53 31.24 0.32
C LYS A 174 -39.11 29.77 0.27
N ALA A 175 -37.95 29.46 -0.31
CA ALA A 175 -37.42 28.10 -0.34
C ALA A 175 -36.99 27.63 1.05
N LEU A 176 -36.37 28.50 1.87
CA LEU A 176 -36.02 28.17 3.26
C LEU A 176 -37.26 27.97 4.16
N GLN A 177 -38.39 28.61 3.86
CA GLN A 177 -39.67 28.35 4.56
C GLN A 177 -40.25 26.97 4.20
N MET A 178 -40.08 26.52 2.95
CA MET A 178 -40.55 25.19 2.49
C MET A 178 -39.59 24.06 2.89
N ASP A 179 -38.29 24.33 2.97
CA ASP A 179 -37.25 23.38 3.39
C ASP A 179 -36.32 24.01 4.46
N PRO A 180 -36.77 24.12 5.73
CA PRO A 180 -35.96 24.70 6.82
C PRO A 180 -34.70 23.91 7.16
N GLY A 181 -34.63 22.66 6.70
CA GLY A 181 -33.47 21.79 6.80
C GLY A 181 -32.55 21.82 5.59
N LEU A 182 -32.89 22.55 4.51
CA LEU A 182 -32.18 22.55 3.23
C LEU A 182 -31.79 21.14 2.75
N LEU A 183 -32.71 20.18 2.88
CA LEU A 183 -32.50 18.79 2.47
C LEU A 183 -32.47 18.64 0.94
N LEU A 184 -33.42 19.26 0.25
CA LEU A 184 -33.53 19.22 -1.22
C LEU A 184 -32.36 19.97 -1.85
N TYR A 185 -32.06 21.18 -1.35
CA TYR A 185 -30.96 22.00 -1.85
C TYR A 185 -29.59 21.32 -1.63
N ARG A 186 -29.37 20.67 -0.47
CA ARG A 186 -28.16 19.84 -0.28
C ARG A 186 -28.12 18.63 -1.21
N ARG A 187 -29.27 18.00 -1.52
CA ARG A 187 -29.33 16.87 -2.47
C ARG A 187 -28.92 17.32 -3.86
N GLU A 188 -29.43 18.46 -4.33
CA GLU A 188 -29.09 19.07 -5.62
C GLU A 188 -27.58 19.38 -5.72
N LEU A 189 -27.02 20.07 -4.71
CA LEU A 189 -25.57 20.35 -4.64
C LEU A 189 -24.70 19.08 -4.67
N VAL A 190 -25.13 18.01 -3.99
CA VAL A 190 -24.43 16.72 -3.97
C VAL A 190 -24.51 16.01 -5.32
N VAL A 191 -25.69 15.99 -5.96
CA VAL A 191 -25.90 15.35 -7.27
C VAL A 191 -25.06 16.07 -8.33
N GLU A 192 -25.07 17.40 -8.35
CA GLU A 192 -24.30 18.18 -9.33
C GLU A 192 -22.79 18.08 -9.13
N ALA A 193 -22.31 18.06 -7.88
CA ALA A 193 -20.92 17.73 -7.58
C ALA A 193 -20.55 16.30 -8.00
N GLY A 194 -21.48 15.35 -7.82
CA GLY A 194 -21.35 13.97 -8.30
C GLY A 194 -21.18 13.86 -9.82
N ARG A 195 -22.03 14.53 -10.60
CA ARG A 195 -21.94 14.57 -12.07
C ARG A 195 -20.60 15.12 -12.56
N LYS A 196 -20.08 16.19 -11.94
CA LYS A 196 -18.77 16.78 -12.29
C LYS A 196 -17.61 15.81 -12.06
N LEU A 197 -17.63 15.10 -10.92
CA LEU A 197 -16.64 14.07 -10.59
C LEU A 197 -16.73 12.84 -11.50
N ASP A 198 -17.94 12.46 -11.94
CA ASP A 198 -18.17 11.34 -12.86
C ASP A 198 -17.69 11.66 -14.28
N LYS A 199 -18.00 12.87 -14.78
CA LYS A 199 -17.49 13.41 -16.06
C LYS A 199 -15.95 13.42 -16.08
N ALA A 200 -15.31 13.87 -14.99
CA ALA A 200 -13.87 13.80 -14.79
C ALA A 200 -13.31 12.38 -14.49
N ARG A 201 -14.17 11.33 -14.48
CA ARG A 201 -13.85 9.92 -14.22
C ARG A 201 -13.21 9.65 -12.85
N MET A 202 -13.39 10.57 -11.90
CA MET A 202 -12.88 10.47 -10.52
C MET A 202 -13.79 9.62 -9.62
N ILE A 203 -15.08 9.58 -9.93
CA ILE A 203 -16.03 8.62 -9.35
C ILE A 203 -16.76 7.86 -10.45
N ARG A 204 -17.62 6.92 -10.04
CA ARG A 204 -18.71 6.36 -10.84
C ARG A 204 -20.01 6.71 -10.12
N PHE A 205 -20.90 7.46 -10.73
CA PHE A 205 -22.15 7.91 -10.14
C PHE A 205 -23.36 7.28 -10.85
N GLU A 206 -24.06 6.37 -10.17
CA GLU A 206 -25.35 5.89 -10.66
C GLU A 206 -26.46 6.81 -10.12
N GLU A 207 -26.82 7.84 -10.88
CA GLU A 207 -27.81 8.86 -10.45
C GLU A 207 -29.17 8.25 -10.04
N ARG A 208 -29.58 7.15 -10.68
CA ARG A 208 -30.80 6.39 -10.37
C ARG A 208 -30.84 5.77 -8.97
N THR A 209 -29.70 5.29 -8.46
CA THR A 209 -29.60 4.70 -7.10
C THR A 209 -28.97 5.66 -6.10
N GLY A 210 -28.43 6.79 -6.58
CA GLY A 210 -27.67 7.73 -5.78
C GLY A 210 -26.33 7.18 -5.29
N TYR A 211 -25.80 6.10 -5.89
CA TYR A 211 -24.59 5.43 -5.40
C TYR A 211 -23.30 6.00 -6.01
N PHE A 212 -22.26 6.13 -5.18
CA PHE A 212 -20.93 6.62 -5.56
C PHE A 212 -19.87 5.51 -5.43
N GLY A 213 -19.31 5.07 -6.57
CA GLY A 213 -18.12 4.22 -6.62
C GLY A 213 -16.84 5.06 -6.74
N SER A 214 -15.84 4.84 -5.87
CA SER A 214 -14.52 5.47 -6.02
C SER A 214 -13.76 4.91 -7.24
N THR A 215 -13.16 5.75 -8.09
CA THR A 215 -12.15 5.29 -9.05
C THR A 215 -10.73 5.50 -8.51
N ASP A 216 -9.77 4.77 -9.07
CA ASP A 216 -8.35 4.95 -8.73
C ASP A 216 -7.80 6.31 -9.18
N LEU A 217 -8.41 6.93 -10.20
CA LEU A 217 -8.11 8.30 -10.61
C LEU A 217 -8.55 9.31 -9.54
N GLY A 218 -9.77 9.17 -9.01
CA GLY A 218 -10.26 9.99 -7.90
C GLY A 218 -9.42 9.82 -6.63
N ARG A 219 -8.96 8.60 -6.34
CA ARG A 219 -8.02 8.32 -5.23
C ARG A 219 -6.69 9.06 -5.39
N THR A 220 -6.06 8.98 -6.57
CA THR A 220 -4.79 9.70 -6.85
C THR A 220 -4.98 11.21 -6.79
N ALA A 221 -6.06 11.74 -7.39
CA ALA A 221 -6.38 13.17 -7.35
C ALA A 221 -6.55 13.68 -5.91
N SER A 222 -7.32 12.96 -5.08
CA SER A 222 -7.50 13.27 -3.65
C SER A 222 -6.19 13.24 -2.87
N HIS A 223 -5.34 12.22 -3.11
CA HIS A 223 -4.06 12.05 -2.42
C HIS A 223 -3.06 13.18 -2.69
N TYR A 224 -3.05 13.73 -3.92
CA TYR A 224 -2.17 14.84 -4.32
C TYR A 224 -2.87 16.21 -4.37
N TYR A 225 -4.11 16.29 -3.86
CA TYR A 225 -4.96 17.49 -3.82
C TYR A 225 -5.21 18.14 -5.20
N ILE A 226 -5.23 17.36 -6.27
CA ILE A 226 -5.44 17.84 -7.65
C ILE A 226 -6.93 18.17 -7.86
N LYS A 227 -7.22 19.35 -8.41
CA LYS A 227 -8.60 19.76 -8.75
C LYS A 227 -9.23 18.88 -9.81
N TYR A 228 -10.55 18.71 -9.79
CA TYR A 228 -11.26 17.85 -10.73
C TYR A 228 -11.19 18.33 -12.20
N ASN A 229 -11.20 19.65 -12.48
CA ASN A 229 -11.06 20.14 -13.87
C ASN A 229 -9.66 19.83 -14.43
N THR A 230 -8.60 19.95 -13.61
CA THR A 230 -7.24 19.53 -13.98
C THR A 230 -7.19 18.04 -14.38
N ILE A 231 -7.89 17.18 -13.64
CA ILE A 231 -7.99 15.74 -13.96
C ILE A 231 -8.81 15.50 -15.25
N GLU A 232 -9.85 16.29 -15.50
CA GLU A 232 -10.61 16.28 -16.75
C GLU A 232 -9.72 16.64 -17.95
N THR A 233 -9.01 17.76 -17.90
CA THR A 233 -8.02 18.16 -18.92
C THR A 233 -6.93 17.11 -19.13
N PHE A 234 -6.47 16.45 -18.06
CA PHE A 234 -5.48 15.37 -18.19
C PHE A 234 -6.06 14.11 -18.84
N ASN A 235 -7.32 13.76 -18.61
CA ASN A 235 -7.96 12.62 -19.28
C ASN A 235 -8.02 12.77 -20.80
N GLU A 236 -8.13 14.00 -21.30
CA GLU A 236 -8.16 14.31 -22.74
C GLU A 236 -6.75 14.35 -23.35
N LEU A 237 -5.78 14.97 -22.65
CA LEU A 237 -4.45 15.23 -23.23
C LEU A 237 -3.41 14.11 -22.99
N PHE A 238 -3.53 13.33 -21.92
CA PHE A 238 -2.44 12.47 -21.41
C PHE A 238 -2.50 11.01 -21.90
N ASN A 239 -1.50 10.60 -22.70
CA ASN A 239 -1.31 9.25 -23.25
C ASN A 239 0.15 8.75 -23.06
N SER A 240 0.44 7.48 -23.37
CA SER A 240 1.78 6.90 -23.13
C SER A 240 2.91 7.48 -23.98
N GLN A 241 2.59 8.02 -25.17
CA GLN A 241 3.56 8.45 -26.18
C GLN A 241 4.01 9.92 -26.04
N ARG A 242 3.51 10.66 -25.04
CA ARG A 242 3.85 12.08 -24.81
C ARG A 242 5.34 12.28 -24.48
N THR A 243 5.98 13.27 -25.10
CA THR A 243 7.37 13.68 -24.81
C THR A 243 7.49 14.42 -23.47
N GLU A 244 8.70 14.77 -23.03
CA GLU A 244 8.86 15.65 -21.86
C GLU A 244 8.31 17.06 -22.11
N GLY A 245 8.45 17.59 -23.32
CA GLY A 245 7.84 18.87 -23.74
C GLY A 245 6.31 18.82 -23.73
N ASP A 246 5.70 17.72 -24.19
CA ASP A 246 4.27 17.48 -24.04
C ASP A 246 3.84 17.49 -22.56
N ILE A 247 4.60 16.83 -21.68
CA ILE A 247 4.29 16.77 -20.24
C ILE A 247 4.31 18.18 -19.64
N PHE A 248 5.33 19.00 -19.93
CA PHE A 248 5.35 20.40 -19.48
C PHE A 248 4.15 21.20 -20.03
N SER A 249 3.77 20.99 -21.30
CA SER A 249 2.60 21.62 -21.96
C SER A 249 1.24 21.14 -21.43
N ILE A 250 1.18 19.93 -20.86
CA ILE A 250 0.00 19.39 -20.17
C ILE A 250 -0.06 19.96 -18.74
N VAL A 251 1.06 19.96 -18.02
CA VAL A 251 1.15 20.46 -16.64
C VAL A 251 0.84 21.95 -16.56
N SER A 252 1.31 22.77 -17.51
CA SER A 252 1.02 24.22 -17.53
C SER A 252 -0.45 24.56 -17.77
N LYS A 253 -1.25 23.62 -18.30
CA LYS A 253 -2.71 23.77 -18.52
C LYS A 253 -3.57 23.34 -17.32
N ALA A 254 -2.96 22.98 -16.19
CA ALA A 254 -3.70 22.67 -14.97
C ALA A 254 -4.41 23.92 -14.40
N GLU A 255 -5.60 23.73 -13.83
CA GLU A 255 -6.38 24.78 -13.16
C GLU A 255 -5.69 25.33 -11.88
N GLU A 256 -4.65 24.62 -11.42
CA GLU A 256 -3.64 25.11 -10.47
C GLU A 256 -2.83 26.33 -10.94
N PHE A 257 -2.82 26.62 -12.25
CA PHE A 257 -2.05 27.69 -12.89
C PHE A 257 -2.92 28.67 -13.72
N GLU A 258 -4.24 28.47 -13.79
CA GLU A 258 -5.21 29.32 -14.53
C GLU A 258 -5.01 30.84 -14.28
N GLN A 259 -4.63 31.18 -13.05
CA GLN A 259 -4.47 32.54 -12.56
C GLN A 259 -3.06 33.13 -12.81
N VAL A 260 -2.13 32.36 -13.36
CA VAL A 260 -0.81 32.83 -13.80
C VAL A 260 -0.98 33.48 -15.16
N LYS A 261 -0.60 34.76 -15.26
CA LYS A 261 -0.71 35.56 -16.49
C LYS A 261 0.63 36.22 -16.77
N VAL A 262 1.07 36.12 -18.03
CA VAL A 262 2.20 36.88 -18.55
C VAL A 262 1.84 38.37 -18.57
N ARG A 263 2.80 39.22 -18.22
CA ARG A 263 2.69 40.67 -18.17
C ARG A 263 3.61 41.32 -19.22
N ASP A 264 3.25 42.51 -19.68
CA ASP A 264 4.08 43.26 -20.63
C ASP A 264 5.48 43.59 -20.03
N GLU A 265 5.53 43.87 -18.73
CA GLU A 265 6.77 44.17 -17.97
C GLU A 265 7.78 43.01 -17.89
N GLU A 266 7.31 41.75 -18.00
CA GLU A 266 8.16 40.55 -17.91
C GLU A 266 8.30 39.83 -19.27
N MET A 267 7.59 40.31 -20.30
CA MET A 267 7.54 39.67 -21.62
C MET A 267 8.90 39.65 -22.32
N GLU A 268 9.69 40.72 -22.24
CA GLU A 268 11.05 40.76 -22.81
C GLU A 268 11.98 39.75 -22.10
N GLU A 269 11.89 39.61 -20.77
CA GLU A 269 12.66 38.59 -20.03
C GLU A 269 12.21 37.17 -20.43
N LEU A 270 10.90 36.92 -20.54
CA LEU A 270 10.36 35.62 -20.94
C LEU A 270 10.70 35.25 -22.40
N GLU A 271 10.67 36.19 -23.34
CA GLU A 271 11.14 35.98 -24.72
C GLU A 271 12.64 35.72 -24.77
N GLN A 272 13.43 36.42 -23.94
CA GLN A 272 14.87 36.19 -23.81
C GLN A 272 15.18 34.82 -23.19
N MET A 273 14.37 34.36 -22.23
CA MET A 273 14.42 33.00 -21.68
C MET A 273 14.04 31.94 -22.73
N LEU A 274 12.97 32.17 -23.50
CA LEU A 274 12.51 31.25 -24.54
C LEU A 274 13.52 31.08 -25.69
N SER A 275 14.23 32.15 -26.05
CA SER A 275 15.17 32.19 -27.18
C SER A 275 16.60 31.77 -26.81
N ASN A 276 17.12 32.21 -25.65
CA ASN A 276 18.53 32.06 -25.31
C ASN A 276 18.83 30.96 -24.26
N TYR A 277 17.82 30.42 -23.56
CA TYR A 277 18.01 29.48 -22.47
C TYR A 277 17.33 28.13 -22.72
N CYS A 278 18.11 27.12 -23.11
CA CYS A 278 17.66 25.72 -23.17
C CYS A 278 17.44 25.11 -21.76
N GLU A 279 18.12 25.64 -20.74
CA GLU A 279 18.09 25.13 -19.37
C GLU A 279 17.62 26.21 -18.38
N LEU A 280 16.55 25.92 -17.64
CA LEU A 280 16.07 26.74 -16.52
C LEU A 280 16.11 25.96 -15.20
N PRO A 281 16.27 26.61 -14.03
CA PRO A 281 16.18 25.93 -12.74
C PRO A 281 14.78 25.36 -12.53
N ALA A 282 14.65 24.04 -12.28
CA ALA A 282 13.35 23.39 -12.16
C ALA A 282 12.50 23.99 -11.03
N ALA A 283 11.29 24.47 -11.38
CA ALA A 283 10.40 25.17 -10.48
C ALA A 283 9.66 24.20 -9.53
N GLY A 284 9.80 24.42 -8.23
CA GLY A 284 9.03 23.69 -7.20
C GLY A 284 7.62 24.24 -6.99
N GLY A 285 6.85 23.60 -6.09
CA GLY A 285 5.49 24.03 -5.75
C GLY A 285 4.42 23.12 -6.37
N ASN A 286 3.36 23.69 -6.96
CA ASN A 286 2.23 22.93 -7.53
C ASN A 286 2.68 21.89 -8.57
N ALA A 287 3.72 22.20 -9.37
CA ALA A 287 4.23 21.27 -10.39
C ALA A 287 4.64 19.90 -9.80
N ALA A 288 5.25 19.87 -8.61
CA ALA A 288 5.73 18.63 -7.98
C ALA A 288 4.58 17.64 -7.72
N ARG A 289 3.49 18.11 -7.06
CA ARG A 289 2.32 17.27 -6.76
C ARG A 289 1.54 16.87 -8.02
N ILE A 290 1.50 17.73 -9.03
CA ILE A 290 0.85 17.46 -10.32
C ILE A 290 1.60 16.37 -11.10
N VAL A 291 2.92 16.51 -11.28
CA VAL A 291 3.76 15.52 -11.97
C VAL A 291 3.77 14.20 -11.19
N ARG A 292 3.72 14.23 -9.86
CA ARG A 292 3.60 13.03 -9.03
C ARG A 292 2.25 12.31 -9.17
N ALA A 293 1.16 13.06 -9.32
CA ALA A 293 -0.15 12.48 -9.65
C ALA A 293 -0.14 11.84 -11.05
N LEU A 294 0.45 12.50 -12.06
CA LEU A 294 0.62 11.94 -13.40
C LEU A 294 1.47 10.67 -13.39
N PHE A 295 2.56 10.62 -12.62
CA PHE A 295 3.38 9.41 -12.41
C PHE A 295 2.53 8.23 -11.91
N GLU A 296 1.73 8.44 -10.86
CA GLU A 296 0.92 7.36 -10.29
C GLU A 296 -0.23 6.94 -11.22
N ILE A 297 -0.76 7.85 -12.04
CA ILE A 297 -1.69 7.54 -13.13
C ILE A 297 -1.01 6.68 -14.21
N ALA A 298 0.21 7.02 -14.65
CA ALA A 298 0.96 6.27 -15.66
C ALA A 298 1.32 4.85 -15.18
N LEU A 299 1.76 4.73 -13.92
CA LEU A 299 2.08 3.46 -13.27
C LEU A 299 0.84 2.55 -13.21
N ARG A 300 -0.33 3.10 -12.83
CA ARG A 300 -1.61 2.37 -12.79
C ARG A 300 -2.15 2.02 -14.19
N LYS A 301 -1.93 2.89 -15.18
CA LYS A 301 -2.22 2.62 -16.61
C LYS A 301 -1.21 1.66 -17.27
N ARG A 302 -0.19 1.21 -16.52
CA ARG A 302 0.84 0.23 -16.92
C ARG A 302 1.78 0.70 -18.05
N TRP A 303 2.06 2.01 -18.15
CA TRP A 303 2.91 2.57 -19.22
C TRP A 303 4.38 2.73 -18.78
N PRO A 304 5.32 1.85 -19.16
CA PRO A 304 6.69 1.83 -18.62
C PRO A 304 7.50 3.08 -18.97
N ALA A 305 7.58 3.45 -20.26
CA ALA A 305 8.36 4.62 -20.69
C ALA A 305 7.85 5.93 -20.07
N MET A 306 6.53 6.08 -19.96
CA MET A 306 5.87 7.23 -19.35
C MET A 306 6.05 7.26 -17.82
N THR A 307 5.95 6.11 -17.15
CA THR A 307 6.21 5.96 -15.71
C THR A 307 7.64 6.36 -15.36
N TYR A 308 8.62 5.88 -16.13
CA TYR A 308 10.03 6.24 -15.96
C TYR A 308 10.26 7.74 -16.12
N ARG A 309 9.77 8.33 -17.23
CA ARG A 309 9.86 9.75 -17.56
C ARG A 309 9.29 10.63 -16.44
N LEU A 310 8.09 10.34 -15.95
CA LEU A 310 7.43 11.10 -14.90
C LEU A 310 8.09 10.92 -13.52
N LEU A 311 8.59 9.71 -13.20
CA LEU A 311 9.37 9.50 -11.97
C LEU A 311 10.69 10.30 -12.00
N ASN A 312 11.33 10.39 -13.16
CA ASN A 312 12.51 11.22 -13.33
C ASN A 312 12.18 12.71 -13.16
N LEU A 313 11.11 13.20 -13.82
CA LEU A 313 10.64 14.58 -13.67
C LEU A 313 10.23 14.95 -12.23
N CYS A 314 9.62 14.04 -11.47
CA CYS A 314 9.39 14.24 -10.02
C CYS A 314 10.72 14.56 -9.30
N LYS A 315 11.74 13.72 -9.51
CA LYS A 315 13.05 13.86 -8.88
C LYS A 315 13.80 15.11 -9.35
N VAL A 316 13.64 15.49 -10.62
CA VAL A 316 14.20 16.75 -11.17
C VAL A 316 13.62 17.98 -10.46
N ILE A 317 12.30 18.02 -10.27
CA ILE A 317 11.59 19.11 -9.59
C ILE A 317 11.97 19.16 -8.09
N ASP A 318 11.95 18.02 -7.40
CA ASP A 318 12.23 17.94 -5.95
C ASP A 318 13.70 18.26 -5.63
N LYS A 319 14.65 17.81 -6.47
CA LYS A 319 16.09 18.11 -6.31
C LYS A 319 16.49 19.47 -6.90
N ARG A 320 15.63 20.11 -7.70
CA ARG A 320 15.93 21.27 -8.55
C ARG A 320 17.16 21.06 -9.44
N LEU A 321 17.29 19.87 -10.02
CA LEU A 321 18.48 19.39 -10.72
C LEU A 321 18.06 18.52 -11.90
N TRP A 322 18.47 18.86 -13.11
CA TRP A 322 18.13 18.08 -14.31
C TRP A 322 18.75 16.67 -14.29
N GLY A 323 18.03 15.68 -14.83
CA GLY A 323 18.42 14.28 -14.77
C GLY A 323 19.68 13.91 -15.58
N PHE A 324 20.11 14.79 -16.49
CA PHE A 324 21.37 14.66 -17.24
C PHE A 324 22.60 15.22 -16.49
N ALA A 325 22.40 15.96 -15.39
CA ALA A 325 23.49 16.53 -14.60
C ALA A 325 24.12 15.46 -13.69
N HIS A 326 25.41 15.61 -13.35
CA HIS A 326 26.15 14.53 -12.69
C HIS A 326 25.54 14.17 -11.30
N PRO A 327 25.25 12.89 -11.00
CA PRO A 327 24.48 12.49 -9.81
C PRO A 327 25.04 13.02 -8.48
N LEU A 328 26.37 13.20 -8.37
CA LEU A 328 26.99 13.75 -7.16
C LEU A 328 26.66 15.23 -6.89
N ARG A 329 26.02 15.96 -7.81
CA ARG A 329 25.44 17.31 -7.54
C ARG A 329 24.37 17.29 -6.44
N GLN A 330 23.81 16.11 -6.12
CA GLN A 330 22.91 15.91 -4.98
C GLN A 330 23.62 16.01 -3.61
N PHE A 331 24.96 16.05 -3.56
CA PHE A 331 25.73 16.10 -2.32
C PHE A 331 26.30 17.51 -2.06
N HIS A 332 25.67 18.27 -1.15
CA HIS A 332 26.08 19.64 -0.80
C HIS A 332 27.48 19.78 -0.16
N ILE A 333 28.19 18.67 0.11
CA ILE A 333 29.58 18.68 0.61
C ILE A 333 30.62 18.91 -0.49
N LEU A 334 30.23 18.78 -1.77
CA LEU A 334 31.11 18.93 -2.93
C LEU A 334 31.02 20.35 -3.52
N PRO A 335 32.14 21.08 -3.69
CA PRO A 335 32.12 22.40 -4.34
C PRO A 335 31.72 22.34 -5.82
N HIS A 336 31.02 23.37 -6.32
CA HIS A 336 30.64 23.49 -7.74
C HIS A 336 31.82 23.34 -8.71
N THR A 337 32.99 23.89 -8.38
CA THR A 337 34.22 23.77 -9.17
C THR A 337 34.73 22.34 -9.32
N VAL A 338 34.39 21.45 -8.39
CA VAL A 338 34.73 20.01 -8.44
C VAL A 338 33.69 19.26 -9.28
N LEU A 339 32.42 19.62 -9.14
CA LEU A 339 31.30 19.06 -9.90
C LEU A 339 31.42 19.36 -11.40
N GLU A 340 31.78 20.59 -11.77
CA GLU A 340 32.11 20.95 -13.16
C GLU A 340 33.29 20.15 -13.71
N ARG A 341 34.32 19.87 -12.90
CA ARG A 341 35.50 19.10 -13.34
C ARG A 341 35.17 17.62 -13.56
N LEU A 342 34.24 17.06 -12.79
CA LEU A 342 33.68 15.71 -13.02
C LEU A 342 32.94 15.65 -14.37
N GLU A 343 32.07 16.62 -14.64
CA GLU A 343 31.26 16.71 -15.86
C GLU A 343 32.11 16.97 -17.11
N LYS A 344 33.02 17.96 -17.05
CA LYS A 344 33.97 18.27 -18.14
C LYS A 344 34.88 17.08 -18.51
N ARG A 345 35.09 16.13 -17.58
CA ARG A 345 35.84 14.88 -17.81
C ARG A 345 34.97 13.65 -18.07
N ARG A 346 33.64 13.78 -18.05
CA ARG A 346 32.66 12.68 -18.22
C ARG A 346 32.96 11.46 -17.33
N LEU A 347 33.37 11.72 -16.08
CA LEU A 347 33.51 10.67 -15.07
C LEU A 347 32.12 10.19 -14.64
N THR A 348 31.96 8.87 -14.49
CA THR A 348 30.71 8.25 -14.01
C THR A 348 30.89 7.77 -12.57
N VAL A 349 29.79 7.56 -11.84
CA VAL A 349 29.83 7.17 -10.43
C VAL A 349 30.55 5.83 -10.23
N ASP A 350 30.38 4.89 -11.16
CA ASP A 350 30.98 3.55 -11.11
C ASP A 350 32.50 3.64 -11.23
N LYS A 351 33.00 4.42 -12.20
CA LYS A 351 34.44 4.71 -12.33
C LYS A 351 35.01 5.37 -11.06
N LEU A 352 34.23 6.20 -10.37
CA LEU A 352 34.62 6.82 -9.09
C LEU A 352 34.56 5.86 -7.89
N LYS A 353 33.80 4.75 -7.97
CA LYS A 353 33.87 3.64 -7.01
C LYS A 353 35.14 2.79 -7.23
N ASP A 354 35.54 2.59 -8.48
CA ASP A 354 36.72 1.78 -8.81
C ASP A 354 38.03 2.53 -8.48
N MET A 355 38.21 3.73 -9.04
CA MET A 355 39.44 4.54 -8.93
C MET A 355 39.92 4.79 -7.49
N SER A 356 41.23 4.90 -7.27
CA SER A 356 41.77 5.30 -5.97
C SER A 356 41.42 6.75 -5.60
N LYS A 357 41.44 7.08 -4.30
CA LYS A 357 41.20 8.46 -3.82
C LYS A 357 42.31 9.41 -4.33
N GLU A 358 43.51 8.90 -4.54
CA GLU A 358 44.66 9.56 -5.15
C GLU A 358 44.41 9.89 -6.63
N GLU A 359 43.99 8.90 -7.44
CA GLU A 359 43.63 9.09 -8.85
C GLU A 359 42.52 10.13 -9.03
N ILE A 360 41.46 10.05 -8.22
CA ILE A 360 40.35 11.01 -8.27
C ILE A 360 40.85 12.42 -7.89
N GLY A 361 41.70 12.54 -6.87
CA GLY A 361 42.34 13.81 -6.49
C GLY A 361 43.22 14.39 -7.59
N HIS A 362 43.97 13.55 -8.30
CA HIS A 362 44.82 13.95 -9.43
C HIS A 362 44.00 14.36 -10.66
N MET A 363 43.03 13.54 -11.08
CA MET A 363 42.16 13.85 -12.23
C MET A 363 41.32 15.11 -11.99
N LEU A 364 40.87 15.37 -10.76
CA LEU A 364 40.15 16.60 -10.42
C LEU A 364 41.07 17.79 -10.12
N GLN A 365 42.39 17.65 -10.27
CA GLN A 365 43.41 18.68 -9.98
C GLN A 365 43.18 19.32 -8.59
N HIS A 366 42.90 18.48 -7.60
CA HIS A 366 42.58 18.86 -6.23
C HIS A 366 42.81 17.66 -5.29
N VAL A 367 44.08 17.33 -5.02
CA VAL A 367 44.53 16.15 -4.26
C VAL A 367 43.61 15.80 -3.06
N ASN A 368 43.34 16.77 -2.19
CA ASN A 368 42.61 16.56 -0.95
C ASN A 368 41.08 16.35 -1.09
N ILE A 369 40.48 16.42 -2.29
CA ILE A 369 39.03 16.19 -2.47
C ILE A 369 38.69 14.73 -2.82
N GLY A 370 39.65 13.95 -3.35
CA GLY A 370 39.37 12.63 -3.91
C GLY A 370 38.74 11.66 -2.91
N ALA A 371 39.15 11.71 -1.65
CA ALA A 371 38.53 10.94 -0.56
C ALA A 371 37.05 11.30 -0.33
N LYS A 372 36.68 12.59 -0.39
CA LYS A 372 35.29 13.03 -0.26
C LYS A 372 34.45 12.66 -1.48
N VAL A 373 35.02 12.76 -2.68
CA VAL A 373 34.33 12.35 -3.93
C VAL A 373 34.08 10.84 -3.93
N LYS A 374 35.08 10.01 -3.58
CA LYS A 374 34.90 8.56 -3.45
C LYS A 374 33.89 8.20 -2.35
N GLN A 375 33.91 8.89 -1.21
CA GLN A 375 32.89 8.74 -0.17
C GLN A 375 31.47 9.04 -0.72
N CYS A 376 31.29 10.12 -1.47
CA CYS A 376 29.98 10.44 -2.07
C CYS A 376 29.57 9.40 -3.15
N ALA A 377 30.52 8.86 -3.92
CA ALA A 377 30.26 7.81 -4.91
C ALA A 377 29.77 6.50 -4.27
N HIS A 378 30.39 6.06 -3.16
CA HIS A 378 29.88 4.93 -2.37
C HIS A 378 28.66 5.27 -1.51
N GLN A 379 28.22 6.53 -1.42
CA GLN A 379 27.00 6.95 -0.73
C GLN A 379 25.83 7.20 -1.70
N LEU A 380 26.02 7.08 -3.01
CA LEU A 380 24.89 7.10 -3.95
C LEU A 380 24.19 5.73 -3.93
N PRO A 381 22.87 5.66 -3.66
CA PRO A 381 22.18 4.38 -3.55
C PRO A 381 22.20 3.59 -4.86
N SER A 382 22.69 2.35 -4.80
CA SER A 382 22.82 1.44 -5.95
C SER A 382 22.59 -0.01 -5.53
N LEU A 383 22.09 -0.83 -6.46
CA LEU A 383 21.58 -2.18 -6.21
C LEU A 383 22.10 -3.16 -7.24
N LEU A 384 22.40 -4.38 -6.79
CA LEU A 384 22.64 -5.55 -7.63
C LEU A 384 21.37 -6.41 -7.65
N LEU A 385 21.00 -6.90 -8.83
CA LEU A 385 19.72 -7.58 -9.08
C LEU A 385 19.95 -8.92 -9.78
N GLU A 386 19.60 -10.02 -9.12
CA GLU A 386 19.66 -11.37 -9.68
C GLU A 386 18.25 -11.96 -9.77
N ALA A 387 17.81 -12.31 -10.98
CA ALA A 387 16.48 -12.86 -11.23
C ALA A 387 16.55 -14.35 -11.58
N SER A 388 15.74 -15.15 -10.90
CA SER A 388 15.53 -16.57 -11.24
C SER A 388 14.05 -16.81 -11.55
N ILE A 389 13.78 -17.63 -12.58
CA ILE A 389 12.42 -17.89 -13.08
C ILE A 389 12.05 -19.37 -12.97
N GLN A 390 10.81 -19.61 -12.53
CA GLN A 390 10.21 -20.92 -12.36
C GLN A 390 8.85 -20.92 -13.08
N PRO A 391 8.64 -21.70 -14.15
CA PRO A 391 7.32 -21.85 -14.76
C PRO A 391 6.34 -22.43 -13.74
N ILE A 392 5.16 -21.80 -13.61
CA ILE A 392 4.02 -22.39 -12.89
C ILE A 392 3.11 -23.06 -13.93
N THR A 393 2.68 -22.32 -14.95
CA THR A 393 1.95 -22.85 -16.11
C THR A 393 2.56 -22.30 -17.40
N ARG A 394 2.04 -22.72 -18.56
CA ARG A 394 2.38 -22.13 -19.88
C ARG A 394 2.23 -20.62 -19.96
N THR A 395 1.44 -20.02 -19.06
CA THR A 395 1.06 -18.61 -19.13
C THR A 395 1.16 -17.90 -17.77
N VAL A 396 1.94 -18.45 -16.83
CA VAL A 396 2.36 -17.81 -15.57
C VAL A 396 3.76 -18.29 -15.18
N LEU A 397 4.69 -17.34 -15.00
CA LEU A 397 5.99 -17.59 -14.40
C LEU A 397 6.04 -17.02 -12.99
N ARG A 398 6.67 -17.74 -12.06
CA ARG A 398 7.17 -17.18 -10.80
C ARG A 398 8.55 -16.56 -11.05
N VAL A 399 8.75 -15.36 -10.55
CA VAL A 399 10.06 -14.71 -10.49
C VAL A 399 10.48 -14.64 -9.03
N ARG A 400 11.68 -15.11 -8.73
CA ARG A 400 12.39 -14.82 -7.48
C ARG A 400 13.51 -13.85 -7.82
N LEU A 401 13.36 -12.61 -7.38
CA LEU A 401 14.37 -11.56 -7.47
C LEU A 401 15.15 -11.50 -6.16
N VAL A 402 16.47 -11.49 -6.24
CA VAL A 402 17.37 -11.21 -5.14
C VAL A 402 17.91 -9.78 -5.34
N ILE A 403 17.71 -8.92 -4.34
CA ILE A 403 18.20 -7.55 -4.33
C ILE A 403 19.30 -7.41 -3.27
N THR A 404 20.52 -7.11 -3.72
CA THR A 404 21.68 -6.87 -2.85
C THR A 404 22.07 -5.40 -2.92
N THR A 405 22.44 -4.78 -1.80
CA THR A 405 22.72 -3.33 -1.72
C THR A 405 24.20 -3.03 -1.90
N ASP A 406 24.56 -2.26 -2.92
CA ASP A 406 25.94 -1.85 -3.24
C ASP A 406 26.18 -0.37 -2.89
N PHE A 407 25.84 0.03 -1.66
CA PHE A 407 26.11 1.38 -1.16
C PHE A 407 26.28 1.45 0.35
N SER A 408 27.02 2.47 0.81
CA SER A 408 27.28 2.75 2.20
C SER A 408 26.23 3.69 2.80
N TRP A 409 25.56 3.24 3.86
CA TRP A 409 24.55 4.04 4.54
C TRP A 409 25.17 5.20 5.32
N HIS A 410 24.55 6.38 5.26
CA HIS A 410 24.95 7.55 6.04
C HIS A 410 23.73 8.42 6.42
N ASP A 411 23.49 8.62 7.71
CA ASP A 411 22.21 9.17 8.21
C ASP A 411 21.94 10.62 7.78
N GLN A 412 22.99 11.43 7.62
CA GLN A 412 22.86 12.81 7.15
C GLN A 412 22.50 12.92 5.66
N VAL A 413 22.57 11.81 4.92
CA VAL A 413 22.35 11.72 3.46
C VAL A 413 21.04 10.98 3.16
N HIS A 414 20.81 9.86 3.84
CA HIS A 414 19.69 8.94 3.61
C HIS A 414 18.54 9.08 4.62
N GLY A 415 18.75 9.87 5.68
CA GLY A 415 17.87 9.91 6.85
C GLY A 415 18.03 8.70 7.76
N SER A 416 17.03 8.47 8.62
CA SER A 416 17.12 7.50 9.73
C SER A 416 16.33 6.19 9.55
N VAL A 417 15.49 6.09 8.51
CA VAL A 417 14.47 5.02 8.39
C VAL A 417 14.83 4.02 7.29
N GLY A 418 14.81 4.47 6.03
CA GLY A 418 15.02 3.63 4.85
C GLY A 418 14.92 4.43 3.56
N GLU A 419 15.50 3.90 2.48
CA GLU A 419 15.42 4.50 1.14
C GLU A 419 14.30 3.84 0.32
N PRO A 420 13.38 4.62 -0.27
CA PRO A 420 12.30 4.10 -1.10
C PRO A 420 12.69 3.89 -2.58
N TRP A 421 12.17 2.80 -3.14
CA TRP A 421 12.38 2.36 -4.52
C TRP A 421 11.07 1.86 -5.14
N TRP A 422 10.94 2.04 -6.45
CA TRP A 422 9.92 1.38 -7.25
C TRP A 422 10.56 0.21 -8.00
N LEU A 423 9.95 -0.97 -7.88
CA LEU A 423 10.23 -2.13 -8.69
C LEU A 423 9.12 -2.26 -9.74
N TRP A 424 9.45 -2.50 -11.00
CA TRP A 424 8.48 -2.96 -11.99
C TRP A 424 9.07 -3.90 -13.04
N VAL A 425 8.20 -4.66 -13.69
CA VAL A 425 8.55 -5.56 -14.81
C VAL A 425 7.94 -5.00 -16.08
N GLU A 426 8.78 -4.59 -17.02
CA GLU A 426 8.40 -3.94 -18.28
C GLU A 426 8.63 -4.85 -19.49
N ASP A 427 7.62 -4.87 -20.37
CA ASP A 427 7.63 -5.50 -21.68
C ASP A 427 8.05 -4.45 -22.74
N PRO A 428 9.21 -4.62 -23.39
CA PRO A 428 9.69 -3.67 -24.39
C PRO A 428 8.95 -3.77 -25.74
N ILE A 429 8.21 -4.86 -25.98
CA ILE A 429 7.46 -5.09 -27.23
C ILE A 429 6.05 -4.53 -27.09
N ASN A 430 5.42 -4.71 -25.93
CA ASN A 430 4.01 -4.36 -25.70
C ASN A 430 3.79 -3.01 -24.97
N ASP A 431 4.85 -2.24 -24.66
CA ASP A 431 4.81 -0.99 -23.86
C ASP A 431 3.99 -1.16 -22.57
N HIS A 432 4.23 -2.25 -21.84
CA HIS A 432 3.38 -2.68 -20.72
C HIS A 432 4.15 -3.03 -19.45
N ILE A 433 3.62 -2.61 -18.30
CA ILE A 433 4.08 -3.04 -16.97
C ILE A 433 3.21 -4.20 -16.47
N TYR A 434 3.76 -5.43 -16.39
CA TYR A 434 3.00 -6.58 -15.88
C TYR A 434 2.93 -6.65 -14.35
N HIS A 435 3.98 -6.16 -13.66
CA HIS A 435 4.08 -6.20 -12.21
C HIS A 435 4.78 -4.93 -11.72
N SER A 436 4.38 -4.43 -10.55
CA SER A 436 4.93 -3.23 -9.94
C SER A 436 4.76 -3.24 -8.42
N GLU A 437 5.81 -2.96 -7.65
CA GLU A 437 5.81 -2.95 -6.19
C GLU A 437 6.60 -1.75 -5.63
N TYR A 438 6.24 -1.27 -4.44
CA TYR A 438 6.95 -0.22 -3.72
C TYR A 438 7.78 -0.82 -2.59
N LEU A 439 9.10 -0.63 -2.66
CA LEU A 439 10.07 -1.24 -1.75
C LEU A 439 10.71 -0.16 -0.87
N LEU A 440 10.78 -0.41 0.45
CA LEU A 440 11.48 0.46 1.40
C LEU A 440 12.69 -0.30 1.99
N LEU A 441 13.89 -0.02 1.50
CA LEU A 441 15.13 -0.61 1.98
C LEU A 441 15.50 0.02 3.32
N GLN A 442 15.32 -0.71 4.42
CA GLN A 442 15.57 -0.20 5.77
C GLN A 442 17.07 -0.11 6.06
N LYS A 443 17.48 0.93 6.82
CA LYS A 443 18.88 1.13 7.25
C LYS A 443 19.56 -0.15 7.74
N LYS A 444 18.87 -0.96 8.54
CA LYS A 444 19.42 -2.22 9.09
C LYS A 444 19.81 -3.21 7.98
N GLN A 445 19.00 -3.34 6.94
CA GLN A 445 19.22 -4.30 5.86
C GLN A 445 20.44 -3.91 5.01
N VAL A 446 20.58 -2.61 4.71
CA VAL A 446 21.76 -2.06 4.02
C VAL A 446 23.02 -2.29 4.84
N LEU A 447 22.98 -2.03 6.16
CA LEU A 447 24.12 -2.23 7.06
C LEU A 447 24.47 -3.71 7.31
N SER A 448 23.54 -4.66 7.10
CA SER A 448 23.81 -6.09 7.23
C SER A 448 24.23 -6.77 5.93
N GLY A 449 24.06 -6.12 4.77
CA GLY A 449 24.27 -6.71 3.45
C GLY A 449 23.33 -7.88 3.13
N GLU A 450 22.26 -8.10 3.91
CA GLU A 450 21.38 -9.26 3.79
C GLU A 450 20.56 -9.19 2.48
N PRO A 451 20.73 -10.14 1.53
CA PRO A 451 20.05 -10.08 0.24
C PRO A 451 18.53 -10.21 0.36
N GLN A 452 17.81 -9.27 -0.24
CA GLN A 452 16.35 -9.22 -0.14
C GLN A 452 15.71 -10.06 -1.23
N ASN A 453 15.23 -11.23 -0.85
CA ASN A 453 14.38 -12.07 -1.68
C ASN A 453 12.99 -11.45 -1.80
N ILE A 454 12.57 -11.12 -3.04
CA ILE A 454 11.20 -10.76 -3.42
C ILE A 454 10.70 -11.85 -4.39
N VAL A 455 9.45 -12.31 -4.21
CA VAL A 455 8.85 -13.35 -5.03
C VAL A 455 7.48 -12.87 -5.53
N PHE A 456 7.33 -12.80 -6.85
CA PHE A 456 6.09 -12.41 -7.51
C PHE A 456 5.82 -13.31 -8.73
N THR A 457 4.69 -13.10 -9.40
CA THR A 457 4.33 -13.81 -10.63
C THR A 457 4.05 -12.84 -11.76
N ILE A 458 4.46 -13.22 -12.98
CA ILE A 458 4.21 -12.51 -14.23
C ILE A 458 3.44 -13.41 -15.20
N PRO A 459 2.60 -12.86 -16.09
CA PRO A 459 2.10 -13.60 -17.23
C PRO A 459 3.24 -13.90 -18.21
N ILE A 460 3.01 -14.85 -19.11
CA ILE A 460 3.74 -14.99 -20.36
C ILE A 460 2.76 -15.44 -21.43
N PHE A 461 3.04 -15.12 -22.69
CA PHE A 461 2.13 -15.29 -23.82
C PHE A 461 2.79 -16.10 -24.94
N GLU A 462 1.98 -16.62 -25.86
CA GLU A 462 2.44 -17.27 -27.09
C GLU A 462 2.03 -16.37 -28.28
N PRO A 463 2.93 -16.02 -29.22
CA PRO A 463 4.35 -16.38 -29.29
C PRO A 463 5.17 -15.76 -28.14
N MET A 464 6.19 -16.50 -27.71
CA MET A 464 6.99 -16.13 -26.53
C MET A 464 7.88 -14.91 -26.83
N PRO A 465 7.87 -13.86 -25.99
CA PRO A 465 8.82 -12.75 -26.10
C PRO A 465 10.25 -13.22 -25.81
N SER A 466 11.26 -12.53 -26.34
CA SER A 466 12.66 -12.90 -26.10
C SER A 466 13.11 -12.66 -24.66
N GLN A 467 12.69 -11.53 -24.07
CA GLN A 467 13.05 -11.14 -22.71
C GLN A 467 12.09 -10.08 -22.14
N TYR A 468 11.99 -10.01 -20.81
CA TYR A 468 11.46 -8.84 -20.09
C TYR A 468 12.56 -8.16 -19.27
N TYR A 469 12.35 -6.91 -18.88
CA TYR A 469 13.24 -6.19 -17.98
C TYR A 469 12.59 -6.02 -16.60
N ILE A 470 13.33 -6.30 -15.54
CA ILE A 470 12.97 -5.89 -14.18
C ILE A 470 13.76 -4.62 -13.88
N ARG A 471 13.07 -3.49 -13.72
CA ARG A 471 13.67 -2.20 -13.40
C ARG A 471 13.39 -1.86 -11.94
N VAL A 472 14.42 -1.43 -11.22
CA VAL A 472 14.32 -0.96 -9.82
C VAL A 472 14.91 0.45 -9.75
N VAL A 473 14.05 1.46 -9.58
CA VAL A 473 14.41 2.89 -9.63
C VAL A 473 14.22 3.52 -8.27
N SER A 474 15.18 4.32 -7.79
CA SER A 474 14.99 5.07 -6.54
C SER A 474 13.88 6.10 -6.72
N ASP A 475 13.00 6.18 -5.72
CA ASP A 475 11.89 7.13 -5.65
C ASP A 475 12.37 8.57 -5.38
N ARG A 476 13.64 8.73 -4.94
CA ARG A 476 14.22 10.02 -4.52
C ARG A 476 15.50 10.44 -5.24
N TRP A 477 16.31 9.48 -5.70
CA TRP A 477 17.66 9.76 -6.18
C TRP A 477 17.75 9.76 -7.71
N LEU A 478 18.36 10.81 -8.26
CA LEU A 478 18.75 10.88 -9.68
C LEU A 478 20.03 10.03 -9.88
N GLY A 479 20.09 9.30 -10.99
CA GLY A 479 21.19 8.36 -11.27
C GLY A 479 21.25 7.11 -10.39
N ALA A 480 20.17 6.81 -9.66
CA ALA A 480 20.05 5.63 -8.80
C ALA A 480 18.95 4.68 -9.33
N GLU A 481 19.37 3.74 -10.17
CA GLU A 481 18.53 2.66 -10.70
C GLU A 481 19.37 1.41 -11.00
N ALA A 482 18.68 0.27 -11.13
CA ALA A 482 19.25 -0.98 -11.59
C ALA A 482 18.26 -1.71 -12.51
N VAL A 483 18.78 -2.48 -13.46
CA VAL A 483 17.98 -3.26 -14.42
C VAL A 483 18.50 -4.70 -14.47
N CYS A 484 17.59 -5.67 -14.36
CA CYS A 484 17.88 -7.10 -14.56
C CYS A 484 17.14 -7.59 -15.81
N VAL A 485 17.83 -8.34 -16.68
CA VAL A 485 17.24 -8.89 -17.91
C VAL A 485 16.79 -10.33 -17.66
N VAL A 486 15.52 -10.63 -17.95
CA VAL A 486 14.94 -11.97 -17.81
C VAL A 486 14.78 -12.57 -19.21
N ASN A 487 15.76 -13.37 -19.64
CA ASN A 487 15.78 -14.01 -20.96
C ASN A 487 14.95 -15.31 -20.99
N PHE A 488 14.10 -15.46 -22.00
CA PHE A 488 13.19 -16.60 -22.19
C PHE A 488 13.60 -17.56 -23.33
N GLN A 489 14.67 -17.30 -24.09
CA GLN A 489 15.12 -18.10 -25.25
C GLN A 489 15.36 -19.60 -24.98
N HIS A 490 15.52 -19.99 -23.71
CA HIS A 490 15.71 -21.38 -23.27
C HIS A 490 14.65 -21.81 -22.25
N LEU A 491 13.51 -21.12 -22.19
CA LEU A 491 12.44 -21.39 -21.25
C LEU A 491 11.53 -22.51 -21.76
N ILE A 492 11.76 -23.73 -21.27
CA ILE A 492 10.80 -24.81 -21.42
C ILE A 492 9.56 -24.48 -20.57
N LEU A 493 8.41 -24.33 -21.22
CA LEU A 493 7.11 -24.24 -20.57
C LEU A 493 6.53 -25.65 -20.36
N PRO A 494 5.78 -25.90 -19.28
CA PRO A 494 5.05 -27.16 -19.09
C PRO A 494 4.12 -27.48 -20.27
N GLU A 495 3.76 -28.75 -20.44
CA GLU A 495 2.72 -29.11 -21.41
C GLU A 495 1.36 -28.49 -21.04
N LYS A 496 0.49 -28.33 -22.03
CA LYS A 496 -0.87 -27.83 -21.80
C LYS A 496 -1.64 -28.93 -21.08
N HIS A 497 -2.14 -28.66 -19.87
CA HIS A 497 -2.89 -29.64 -19.10
C HIS A 497 -4.04 -30.24 -19.93
N PRO A 498 -4.28 -31.56 -19.85
CA PRO A 498 -5.43 -32.17 -20.49
C PRO A 498 -6.73 -31.54 -19.97
N PRO A 499 -7.81 -31.52 -20.77
CA PRO A 499 -9.09 -31.00 -20.33
C PRO A 499 -9.59 -31.78 -19.09
N HIS A 500 -10.39 -31.12 -18.27
CA HIS A 500 -11.05 -31.76 -17.14
C HIS A 500 -11.92 -32.94 -17.61
N THR A 501 -11.96 -34.02 -16.82
CA THR A 501 -13.01 -35.04 -16.98
C THR A 501 -14.37 -34.35 -16.83
N GLU A 502 -15.19 -34.42 -17.87
CA GLU A 502 -16.50 -33.76 -17.86
C GLU A 502 -17.41 -34.37 -16.79
N LEU A 503 -18.19 -33.50 -16.15
CA LEU A 503 -19.23 -33.90 -15.21
C LEU A 503 -20.43 -34.40 -16.03
N LEU A 504 -20.62 -35.71 -16.05
CA LEU A 504 -21.70 -36.36 -16.79
C LEU A 504 -23.04 -36.04 -16.12
N ASP A 505 -24.06 -35.71 -16.92
CA ASP A 505 -25.43 -35.47 -16.45
C ASP A 505 -26.13 -36.81 -16.14
N LEU A 506 -25.65 -37.45 -15.07
CA LEU A 506 -26.17 -38.71 -14.57
C LEU A 506 -27.37 -38.46 -13.66
N GLN A 507 -28.36 -39.36 -13.72
CA GLN A 507 -29.44 -39.38 -12.75
C GLN A 507 -28.85 -39.47 -11.33
N PRO A 508 -29.18 -38.54 -10.40
CA PRO A 508 -28.61 -38.52 -9.06
C PRO A 508 -28.79 -39.87 -8.36
N LEU A 509 -27.70 -40.44 -7.85
CA LEU A 509 -27.73 -41.78 -7.28
C LEU A 509 -28.41 -41.76 -5.88
N PRO A 510 -29.47 -42.54 -5.63
CA PRO A 510 -30.09 -42.60 -4.31
C PRO A 510 -29.16 -43.27 -3.29
N VAL A 511 -29.26 -42.89 -2.02
CA VAL A 511 -28.43 -43.43 -0.94
C VAL A 511 -28.62 -44.95 -0.75
N THR A 512 -29.80 -45.48 -1.11
CA THR A 512 -30.09 -46.92 -1.16
C THR A 512 -29.20 -47.73 -2.12
N ALA A 513 -28.43 -47.07 -2.99
CA ALA A 513 -27.39 -47.73 -3.79
C ALA A 513 -26.23 -48.31 -2.95
N LEU A 514 -26.13 -47.94 -1.67
CA LEU A 514 -25.20 -48.55 -0.71
C LEU A 514 -25.55 -50.02 -0.41
N GLY A 515 -26.83 -50.41 -0.47
CA GLY A 515 -27.28 -51.76 -0.17
C GLY A 515 -26.99 -52.21 1.27
N CYS A 516 -26.99 -51.27 2.22
CA CYS A 516 -26.64 -51.49 3.63
C CYS A 516 -27.38 -50.48 4.51
N PRO A 517 -28.47 -50.88 5.21
CA PRO A 517 -29.28 -49.96 6.02
C PRO A 517 -28.49 -49.21 7.10
N GLU A 518 -27.42 -49.81 7.62
CA GLU A 518 -26.54 -49.20 8.61
C GLU A 518 -25.77 -48.00 8.02
N TYR A 519 -25.19 -48.15 6.81
CA TYR A 519 -24.51 -47.05 6.13
C TYR A 519 -25.49 -46.01 5.57
N GLU A 520 -26.66 -46.44 5.10
CA GLU A 520 -27.73 -45.55 4.65
C GLU A 520 -28.19 -44.61 5.77
N SER A 521 -28.27 -45.12 7.02
CA SER A 521 -28.65 -44.33 8.20
C SER A 521 -27.68 -43.20 8.57
N LEU A 522 -26.43 -43.23 8.07
CA LEU A 522 -25.42 -42.20 8.34
C LEU A 522 -25.68 -40.91 7.56
N TYR A 523 -26.43 -40.96 6.45
CA TYR A 523 -26.63 -39.84 5.55
C TYR A 523 -28.02 -39.20 5.71
N LYS A 524 -28.02 -37.86 5.82
CA LYS A 524 -29.25 -37.05 6.00
C LYS A 524 -29.85 -36.54 4.68
N PHE A 525 -29.45 -37.13 3.55
CA PHE A 525 -29.87 -36.75 2.21
C PHE A 525 -30.37 -37.98 1.45
N THR A 526 -31.26 -37.79 0.47
CA THR A 526 -31.85 -38.91 -0.30
C THR A 526 -30.99 -39.37 -1.47
N HIS A 527 -30.21 -38.46 -2.07
CA HIS A 527 -29.38 -38.74 -3.24
C HIS A 527 -28.00 -38.09 -3.10
N PHE A 528 -26.98 -38.77 -3.63
CA PHE A 528 -25.63 -38.26 -3.79
C PHE A 528 -25.58 -37.11 -4.82
N ASN A 529 -24.61 -36.20 -4.68
CA ASN A 529 -24.41 -35.12 -5.65
C ASN A 529 -23.85 -35.67 -7.00
N PRO A 530 -23.84 -34.91 -8.10
CA PRO A 530 -23.38 -35.41 -9.41
C PRO A 530 -21.94 -35.93 -9.42
N ILE A 531 -21.00 -35.28 -8.72
CA ILE A 531 -19.59 -35.71 -8.63
C ILE A 531 -19.48 -37.03 -7.87
N GLN A 532 -20.24 -37.18 -6.78
CA GLN A 532 -20.34 -38.41 -6.00
C GLN A 532 -20.99 -39.53 -6.82
N THR A 533 -22.06 -39.23 -7.55
CA THR A 533 -22.78 -40.14 -8.45
C THR A 533 -21.86 -40.71 -9.52
N GLN A 534 -21.09 -39.85 -10.22
CA GLN A 534 -20.17 -40.25 -11.28
C GLN A 534 -19.00 -41.11 -10.78
N ILE A 535 -18.56 -40.92 -9.54
CA ILE A 535 -17.40 -41.63 -8.96
C ILE A 535 -17.78 -42.79 -8.03
N PHE A 536 -19.07 -42.96 -7.71
CA PHE A 536 -19.57 -43.97 -6.77
C PHE A 536 -19.13 -45.38 -7.15
N HIS A 537 -19.36 -45.78 -8.40
CA HIS A 537 -19.00 -47.11 -8.88
C HIS A 537 -17.50 -47.40 -8.70
N THR A 538 -16.65 -46.42 -9.01
CA THR A 538 -15.18 -46.56 -8.95
C THR A 538 -14.64 -46.66 -7.51
N LEU A 539 -15.38 -46.15 -6.52
CA LEU A 539 -14.99 -46.18 -5.10
C LEU A 539 -15.68 -47.29 -4.30
N TYR A 540 -16.89 -47.71 -4.70
CA TYR A 540 -17.73 -48.65 -3.94
C TYR A 540 -17.78 -50.07 -4.56
N HIS A 541 -17.42 -50.22 -5.84
CA HIS A 541 -17.45 -51.52 -6.54
C HIS A 541 -16.08 -52.02 -7.05
N SER A 542 -15.12 -51.13 -7.32
CA SER A 542 -13.72 -51.48 -7.66
C SER A 542 -12.73 -51.19 -6.53
N ASP A 543 -11.56 -51.83 -6.60
CA ASP A 543 -10.43 -51.65 -5.65
C ASP A 543 -9.28 -50.83 -6.30
N THR A 544 -9.62 -50.01 -7.29
CA THR A 544 -8.69 -49.17 -8.06
C THR A 544 -8.28 -47.92 -7.30
N ASN A 545 -7.02 -47.49 -7.44
CA ASN A 545 -6.58 -46.18 -6.93
C ASN A 545 -7.29 -45.04 -7.68
N VAL A 546 -7.89 -44.09 -6.94
CA VAL A 546 -8.69 -42.98 -7.49
C VAL A 546 -8.15 -41.63 -7.03
N LEU A 547 -8.04 -40.68 -7.95
CA LEU A 547 -7.70 -39.28 -7.68
C LEU A 547 -8.92 -38.36 -7.88
N LEU A 548 -9.57 -37.94 -6.79
CA LEU A 548 -10.73 -37.03 -6.84
C LEU A 548 -10.29 -35.55 -6.77
N GLY A 549 -9.99 -34.97 -7.93
CA GLY A 549 -9.77 -33.53 -8.09
C GLY A 549 -11.09 -32.75 -8.20
N ALA A 550 -11.67 -32.33 -7.06
CA ALA A 550 -12.91 -31.55 -7.02
C ALA A 550 -12.81 -30.33 -6.08
N PRO A 551 -13.64 -29.28 -6.26
CA PRO A 551 -13.72 -28.14 -5.34
C PRO A 551 -14.05 -28.54 -3.90
N THR A 552 -13.80 -27.64 -2.94
CA THR A 552 -14.30 -27.82 -1.57
C THR A 552 -15.77 -27.42 -1.51
N GLY A 553 -16.54 -28.12 -0.65
CA GLY A 553 -18.01 -28.15 -0.71
C GLY A 553 -18.54 -29.36 -1.51
N SER A 554 -17.84 -29.81 -2.56
CA SER A 554 -18.26 -30.91 -3.47
C SER A 554 -18.35 -32.32 -2.86
N GLY A 555 -18.30 -32.48 -1.53
CA GLY A 555 -18.52 -33.76 -0.86
C GLY A 555 -17.37 -34.76 -0.91
N LYS A 556 -16.11 -34.30 -1.10
CA LYS A 556 -14.90 -35.16 -1.13
C LYS A 556 -14.71 -36.07 0.10
N THR A 557 -15.19 -35.67 1.27
CA THR A 557 -15.14 -36.51 2.48
C THR A 557 -15.99 -37.77 2.34
N ILE A 558 -17.20 -37.63 1.78
CA ILE A 558 -18.12 -38.74 1.52
C ILE A 558 -17.53 -39.71 0.48
N ALA A 559 -16.77 -39.21 -0.50
CA ALA A 559 -16.02 -40.07 -1.41
C ALA A 559 -14.95 -40.92 -0.68
N ALA A 560 -14.29 -40.38 0.35
CA ALA A 560 -13.40 -41.18 1.20
C ALA A 560 -14.18 -42.17 2.09
N GLU A 561 -15.38 -41.81 2.57
CA GLU A 561 -16.27 -42.69 3.33
C GLU A 561 -16.76 -43.89 2.48
N LEU A 562 -17.12 -43.67 1.20
CA LEU A 562 -17.45 -44.75 0.25
C LEU A 562 -16.30 -45.76 0.10
N ALA A 563 -15.06 -45.28 -0.03
CA ALA A 563 -13.87 -46.14 -0.09
C ALA A 563 -13.59 -46.87 1.24
N MET A 564 -13.94 -46.28 2.40
CA MET A 564 -13.87 -46.96 3.70
C MET A 564 -14.90 -48.09 3.80
N PHE A 565 -16.15 -47.83 3.44
CA PHE A 565 -17.22 -48.85 3.44
C PHE A 565 -16.90 -50.00 2.48
N ARG A 566 -16.32 -49.71 1.32
CA ARG A 566 -15.78 -50.72 0.39
C ARG A 566 -14.79 -51.66 1.09
N VAL A 567 -13.82 -51.10 1.83
CA VAL A 567 -12.81 -51.87 2.56
C VAL A 567 -13.45 -52.67 3.70
N PHE A 568 -14.35 -52.09 4.49
CA PHE A 568 -15.00 -52.78 5.60
C PHE A 568 -15.88 -53.94 5.15
N ASN A 569 -16.61 -53.79 4.03
CA ASN A 569 -17.47 -54.84 3.47
C ASN A 569 -16.67 -56.01 2.89
N LYS A 570 -15.57 -55.73 2.17
CA LYS A 570 -14.84 -56.74 1.39
C LYS A 570 -13.63 -57.34 2.11
N TYR A 571 -13.05 -56.60 3.06
CA TYR A 571 -11.83 -56.97 3.78
C TYR A 571 -12.01 -56.77 5.30
N PRO A 572 -12.94 -57.51 5.95
CA PRO A 572 -13.20 -57.37 7.39
C PRO A 572 -11.91 -57.62 8.20
N GLY A 573 -11.55 -56.64 9.04
CA GLY A 573 -10.29 -56.63 9.80
C GLY A 573 -9.16 -55.77 9.19
N ALA A 574 -9.29 -55.31 7.94
CA ALA A 574 -8.37 -54.34 7.36
C ALA A 574 -8.49 -52.96 8.04
N LYS A 575 -7.39 -52.19 8.03
CA LYS A 575 -7.31 -50.86 8.66
C LYS A 575 -7.16 -49.78 7.59
N VAL A 576 -8.04 -48.78 7.61
CA VAL A 576 -7.89 -47.57 6.78
C VAL A 576 -7.18 -46.48 7.59
N VAL A 577 -6.21 -45.80 6.96
CA VAL A 577 -5.50 -44.66 7.54
C VAL A 577 -5.91 -43.39 6.80
N TYR A 578 -6.52 -42.44 7.50
CA TYR A 578 -6.91 -41.14 6.96
C TYR A 578 -6.00 -40.04 7.54
N ILE A 579 -5.37 -39.25 6.66
CA ILE A 579 -4.36 -38.26 7.03
C ILE A 579 -4.86 -36.85 6.74
N ALA A 580 -4.83 -35.97 7.74
CA ALA A 580 -5.20 -34.55 7.63
C ALA A 580 -4.32 -33.67 8.56
N PRO A 581 -3.98 -32.42 8.18
CA PRO A 581 -2.94 -31.65 8.89
C PRO A 581 -3.42 -30.87 10.13
N LEU A 582 -2.92 -31.31 11.30
CA LEU A 582 -2.63 -30.55 12.55
C LEU A 582 -3.74 -30.15 13.56
N LYS A 583 -3.30 -30.06 14.84
CA LYS A 583 -4.00 -29.62 16.08
C LYS A 583 -3.05 -28.73 16.91
N ALA A 584 -3.56 -27.87 17.82
CA ALA A 584 -2.73 -27.02 18.70
C ALA A 584 -3.43 -26.57 20.01
N LEU A 585 -2.68 -26.30 21.09
CA LEU A 585 -3.23 -25.91 22.42
C LEU A 585 -2.26 -25.03 23.29
N ASN A 586 -2.81 -24.12 24.11
CA ASN A 586 -2.22 -23.45 25.31
C ASN A 586 -0.89 -22.62 25.17
N ARG A 587 -0.38 -21.90 26.20
CA ARG A 587 -0.88 -20.75 27.04
C ARG A 587 0.35 -20.13 27.79
N ASN A 588 0.38 -19.04 28.60
CA ASN A 588 -0.57 -18.04 29.15
C ASN A 588 0.21 -16.69 29.42
N SER A 589 -0.36 -15.65 30.05
CA SER A 589 0.37 -14.37 30.38
C SER A 589 -0.26 -13.55 31.55
N ALA A 590 0.54 -12.68 32.19
CA ALA A 590 0.20 -11.57 33.12
C ALA A 590 1.48 -10.69 33.30
N ALA A 591 1.54 -9.44 33.80
CA ALA A 591 0.62 -8.34 34.15
C ALA A 591 1.33 -6.99 33.76
N ARG A 592 0.90 -5.72 33.91
CA ARG A 592 -0.08 -4.95 34.73
C ARG A 592 0.25 -4.73 36.23
N GLU A 593 0.12 -3.52 36.81
CA GLU A 593 -0.02 -2.15 36.27
C GLU A 593 0.33 -1.08 37.32
N ASP A 594 1.06 -0.02 36.95
CA ASP A 594 1.27 1.23 37.72
C ASP A 594 1.95 2.31 36.84
N ARG A 595 2.12 3.52 37.38
CA ARG A 595 2.93 4.68 36.94
C ARG A 595 2.45 5.49 35.73
N GLY A 596 2.57 6.83 35.82
CA GLY A 596 2.31 7.79 34.72
C GLY A 596 3.58 8.26 33.97
N PRO A 597 4.52 8.99 34.61
CA PRO A 597 5.82 9.33 33.99
C PRO A 597 6.66 8.08 33.67
N VAL A 598 6.46 6.99 34.41
CA VAL A 598 7.06 5.69 34.10
C VAL A 598 6.12 4.81 33.25
N LEU A 599 4.93 5.26 32.84
CA LEU A 599 4.19 4.66 31.70
C LEU A 599 4.93 4.95 30.40
N GLU A 600 5.40 6.19 30.20
CA GLU A 600 6.22 6.60 29.06
C GLU A 600 7.55 5.82 29.01
N VAL A 601 8.21 5.68 30.16
CA VAL A 601 9.42 4.85 30.31
C VAL A 601 9.11 3.35 30.17
N ILE A 602 7.95 2.85 30.63
CA ILE A 602 7.52 1.45 30.41
C ILE A 602 7.28 1.21 28.93
N VAL A 603 6.49 2.03 28.23
CA VAL A 603 6.17 1.82 26.80
C VAL A 603 7.46 1.82 25.99
N SER A 604 8.34 2.80 26.20
CA SER A 604 9.66 2.86 25.56
C SER A 604 10.52 1.64 25.91
N ARG A 605 10.63 1.26 27.19
CA ARG A 605 11.43 0.09 27.63
C ARG A 605 10.80 -1.25 27.23
N THR A 606 9.49 -1.32 27.01
CA THR A 606 8.76 -2.51 26.55
C THR A 606 8.93 -2.69 25.04
N ASN A 607 8.90 -1.61 24.26
CA ASN A 607 9.28 -1.63 22.85
C ASN A 607 10.75 -2.06 22.69
N PHE A 608 11.64 -1.62 23.59
CA PHE A 608 13.05 -2.03 23.63
C PHE A 608 13.23 -3.50 24.05
N ILE A 609 12.55 -3.97 25.10
CA ILE A 609 12.63 -5.38 25.55
C ILE A 609 11.95 -6.34 24.56
N SER A 610 10.83 -5.95 23.94
CA SER A 610 10.14 -6.75 22.92
C SER A 610 10.85 -6.78 21.55
N SER A 611 11.89 -5.95 21.36
CA SER A 611 12.79 -6.03 20.20
C SER A 611 14.07 -6.84 20.49
N HIS A 612 14.41 -7.06 21.76
CA HIS A 612 15.62 -7.77 22.19
C HIS A 612 15.37 -9.09 22.97
N THR A 613 14.11 -9.44 23.27
CA THR A 613 13.72 -10.69 23.94
C THR A 613 12.44 -11.28 23.36
N SER A 614 12.31 -12.61 23.42
CA SER A 614 11.32 -13.38 22.65
C SER A 614 9.89 -13.42 23.22
N LYS A 615 9.48 -12.44 24.05
CA LYS A 615 8.12 -12.38 24.64
C LYS A 615 7.47 -11.03 24.34
N THR A 616 6.34 -11.08 23.62
CA THR A 616 5.58 -9.91 23.21
C THR A 616 4.60 -9.46 24.30
N VAL A 617 4.50 -8.15 24.50
CA VAL A 617 3.59 -7.51 25.47
C VAL A 617 2.59 -6.64 24.70
N ARG A 618 1.32 -6.59 25.15
CA ARG A 618 0.24 -5.86 24.49
C ARG A 618 -0.17 -4.64 25.31
N VAL A 619 -0.05 -3.46 24.71
CA VAL A 619 -0.50 -2.17 25.26
C VAL A 619 -1.86 -1.78 24.65
N VAL A 620 -2.67 -1.02 25.40
CA VAL A 620 -3.89 -0.35 24.93
C VAL A 620 -3.96 1.01 25.63
N GLY A 621 -4.19 2.09 24.87
CA GLY A 621 -4.43 3.44 25.40
C GLY A 621 -5.83 3.94 25.02
N LEU A 622 -6.39 4.84 25.83
CA LEU A 622 -7.65 5.53 25.59
C LEU A 622 -7.46 7.02 25.92
N SER A 623 -8.04 7.90 25.12
CA SER A 623 -7.94 9.37 25.26
C SER A 623 -9.18 10.04 24.70
N THR A 624 -9.48 11.26 25.16
CA THR A 624 -10.33 12.22 24.46
C THR A 624 -9.70 12.61 23.12
N ALA A 625 -10.45 13.32 22.25
CA ALA A 625 -9.99 13.69 20.91
C ALA A 625 -8.67 14.48 20.92
N LEU A 626 -7.73 14.09 20.04
CA LEU A 626 -6.40 14.69 19.89
C LEU A 626 -6.13 15.07 18.43
N ALA A 627 -5.46 16.20 18.21
CA ALA A 627 -5.16 16.72 16.87
C ALA A 627 -4.08 15.90 16.12
N ASN A 628 -3.24 15.16 16.83
CA ASN A 628 -2.08 14.44 16.29
C ASN A 628 -2.13 12.92 16.57
N ALA A 629 -3.33 12.33 16.54
CA ALA A 629 -3.56 10.91 16.86
C ALA A 629 -2.72 9.90 16.03
N ARG A 630 -2.21 10.31 14.86
CA ARG A 630 -1.35 9.49 13.99
C ARG A 630 0.01 9.20 14.63
N ASP A 631 0.69 10.23 15.12
CA ASP A 631 2.03 10.10 15.71
C ASP A 631 1.98 9.25 16.99
N LEU A 632 0.89 9.39 17.76
CA LEU A 632 0.59 8.57 18.93
C LEU A 632 0.32 7.09 18.55
N ALA A 633 -0.38 6.85 17.43
CA ALA A 633 -0.65 5.49 16.94
C ALA A 633 0.63 4.80 16.44
N ASP A 634 1.51 5.51 15.75
CA ASP A 634 2.80 4.99 15.28
C ASP A 634 3.77 4.73 16.45
N TRP A 635 3.83 5.61 17.46
CA TRP A 635 4.58 5.39 18.71
C TRP A 635 4.10 4.15 19.49
N LEU A 636 2.80 3.85 19.42
CA LEU A 636 2.18 2.66 20.02
C LEU A 636 2.14 1.43 19.08
N GLY A 637 2.73 1.49 17.89
CA GLY A 637 2.82 0.36 16.95
C GLY A 637 1.49 -0.09 16.33
N ILE A 638 0.52 0.81 16.20
CA ILE A 638 -0.85 0.50 15.74
C ILE A 638 -0.95 0.66 14.21
N LYS A 639 -0.69 -0.43 13.47
CA LYS A 639 -0.88 -0.47 12.01
C LYS A 639 -2.34 -0.25 11.59
N GLN A 640 -2.53 0.40 10.44
CA GLN A 640 -3.85 0.69 9.87
C GLN A 640 -4.68 -0.58 9.63
N VAL A 641 -5.92 -0.60 10.13
CA VAL A 641 -6.95 -1.60 9.84
C VAL A 641 -8.27 -0.85 9.68
N GLY A 642 -8.87 -0.87 8.49
CA GLY A 642 -10.14 -0.18 8.24
C GLY A 642 -10.70 -0.35 6.82
N PHE A 643 -9.86 -0.13 5.79
CA PHE A 643 -10.30 -0.06 4.38
C PHE A 643 -11.06 -1.29 3.85
N MET A 644 -10.83 -2.49 4.39
CA MET A 644 -11.53 -3.72 3.96
C MET A 644 -12.86 -3.97 4.71
N ASN A 645 -13.20 -3.20 5.75
CA ASN A 645 -14.42 -3.43 6.53
C ASN A 645 -15.69 -2.96 5.80
N LYS A 646 -15.73 -1.71 5.27
CA LYS A 646 -16.89 -1.20 4.53
C LYS A 646 -17.16 -2.02 3.25
N PRO A 647 -16.15 -2.43 2.44
CA PRO A 647 -16.34 -3.36 1.33
C PRO A 647 -16.87 -4.74 1.74
N ALA A 648 -16.44 -5.28 2.89
CA ALA A 648 -16.98 -6.54 3.41
C ALA A 648 -18.46 -6.39 3.81
N PHE A 649 -18.85 -5.27 4.44
CA PHE A 649 -20.25 -4.98 4.76
C PHE A 649 -21.10 -4.76 3.49
N GLN A 650 -20.57 -4.05 2.50
CA GLN A 650 -21.22 -3.87 1.19
C GLN A 650 -21.41 -5.22 0.47
N ALA A 651 -20.46 -6.16 0.57
CA ALA A 651 -20.63 -7.52 0.06
C ALA A 651 -21.78 -8.27 0.78
N ILE A 652 -21.93 -8.11 2.10
CA ILE A 652 -23.09 -8.67 2.84
C ILE A 652 -24.39 -8.08 2.27
N CYS A 653 -24.51 -6.75 2.19
CA CYS A 653 -25.72 -6.08 1.72
C CYS A 653 -26.09 -6.47 0.27
N SER A 654 -25.10 -6.46 -0.63
CA SER A 654 -25.30 -6.68 -2.07
C SER A 654 -25.41 -8.16 -2.48
N HIS A 655 -24.95 -9.11 -1.64
CA HIS A 655 -24.89 -10.53 -2.01
C HIS A 655 -25.50 -11.50 -1.01
N SER A 656 -25.74 -11.11 0.25
CA SER A 656 -26.31 -12.00 1.27
C SER A 656 -27.06 -11.28 2.41
N PRO A 657 -27.99 -10.34 2.09
CA PRO A 657 -28.58 -9.45 3.10
C PRO A 657 -29.37 -10.15 4.21
N ALA A 658 -29.88 -11.36 3.96
CA ALA A 658 -30.61 -12.17 4.95
C ALA A 658 -30.14 -13.64 5.04
N LYS A 659 -29.08 -14.03 4.31
CA LYS A 659 -28.56 -15.42 4.28
C LYS A 659 -27.18 -15.50 4.98
N PRO A 660 -26.77 -16.67 5.53
CA PRO A 660 -25.54 -16.79 6.32
C PRO A 660 -24.26 -16.40 5.57
N VAL A 661 -23.34 -15.74 6.27
CA VAL A 661 -22.08 -15.22 5.76
C VAL A 661 -20.90 -15.70 6.60
N LEU A 662 -19.85 -16.21 5.95
CA LEU A 662 -18.60 -16.61 6.58
C LEU A 662 -17.45 -15.70 6.14
N ILE A 663 -16.88 -14.94 7.07
CA ILE A 663 -15.78 -13.99 6.82
C ILE A 663 -14.47 -14.57 7.33
N PHE A 664 -13.55 -14.93 6.44
CA PHE A 664 -12.20 -15.33 6.79
C PHE A 664 -11.28 -14.13 6.97
N VAL A 665 -10.47 -14.13 8.03
CA VAL A 665 -9.55 -13.04 8.37
C VAL A 665 -8.20 -13.55 8.88
N SER A 666 -7.14 -12.78 8.65
CA SER A 666 -5.76 -13.28 8.83
C SER A 666 -5.23 -13.40 10.26
N SER A 667 -6.02 -13.07 11.29
CA SER A 667 -5.60 -13.30 12.68
C SER A 667 -6.74 -13.29 13.71
N ARG A 668 -6.45 -13.85 14.88
CA ARG A 668 -7.33 -13.78 16.07
C ARG A 668 -7.65 -12.33 16.48
N ARG A 669 -6.75 -11.37 16.23
CA ARG A 669 -7.02 -9.93 16.43
C ARG A 669 -8.00 -9.40 15.39
N GLN A 670 -7.88 -9.81 14.14
CA GLN A 670 -8.79 -9.38 13.07
C GLN A 670 -10.22 -9.89 13.22
N THR A 671 -10.46 -11.10 13.75
CA THR A 671 -11.85 -11.60 13.95
C THR A 671 -12.66 -10.63 14.78
N ARG A 672 -12.11 -10.24 15.94
CA ARG A 672 -12.71 -9.29 16.87
C ARG A 672 -12.80 -7.87 16.32
N LEU A 673 -11.76 -7.36 15.67
CA LEU A 673 -11.83 -6.01 15.09
C LEU A 673 -12.94 -5.96 14.04
N THR A 674 -12.93 -6.88 13.06
CA THR A 674 -13.95 -6.95 12.01
C THR A 674 -15.36 -7.13 12.59
N ALA A 675 -15.52 -7.92 13.66
CA ALA A 675 -16.82 -8.07 14.32
C ALA A 675 -17.31 -6.76 14.96
N LEU A 676 -16.46 -6.08 15.73
CA LEU A 676 -16.78 -4.78 16.34
C LEU A 676 -17.05 -3.69 15.28
N ASP A 677 -16.28 -3.69 14.19
CA ASP A 677 -16.45 -2.76 13.07
C ASP A 677 -17.78 -3.01 12.32
N LEU A 678 -18.28 -4.26 12.29
CA LEU A 678 -19.55 -4.64 11.67
C LEU A 678 -20.77 -4.44 12.59
N ILE A 679 -20.61 -4.49 13.92
CA ILE A 679 -21.67 -4.11 14.88
C ILE A 679 -22.22 -2.72 14.57
N ALA A 680 -21.36 -1.77 14.19
CA ALA A 680 -21.74 -0.39 13.91
C ALA A 680 -22.75 -0.21 12.74
N PHE A 681 -23.04 -1.29 11.99
CA PHE A 681 -23.96 -1.29 10.85
C PHE A 681 -25.12 -2.31 10.99
N LEU A 682 -25.29 -2.94 12.15
CA LEU A 682 -26.28 -4.01 12.39
C LEU A 682 -27.15 -3.76 13.63
N ALA A 683 -28.36 -4.28 13.63
CA ALA A 683 -29.32 -4.12 14.73
C ALA A 683 -29.10 -5.14 15.87
N THR A 684 -29.55 -4.80 17.08
CA THR A 684 -29.48 -5.67 18.26
C THR A 684 -30.48 -6.83 18.22
N MET A 685 -30.07 -7.99 18.74
CA MET A 685 -30.90 -9.18 18.94
C MET A 685 -30.92 -9.60 20.42
N GLU A 686 -32.10 -9.76 21.00
CA GLU A 686 -32.28 -10.16 22.41
C GLU A 686 -32.49 -11.67 22.57
N ALA A 687 -31.43 -12.49 22.50
CA ALA A 687 -31.51 -13.91 22.89
C ALA A 687 -30.15 -14.57 23.24
N LEU A 688 -30.17 -15.49 24.23
CA LEU A 688 -29.15 -16.53 24.48
C LEU A 688 -27.71 -16.07 24.84
N ILE A 689 -27.54 -14.82 25.32
CA ILE A 689 -26.23 -14.20 25.60
C ILE A 689 -25.60 -14.68 26.94
N ALA A 690 -26.34 -15.38 27.80
CA ALA A 690 -25.93 -15.64 29.20
C ALA A 690 -24.81 -16.67 29.42
N THR A 691 -24.62 -17.64 28.51
CA THR A 691 -23.79 -18.85 28.75
C THR A 691 -22.35 -18.77 28.20
N VAL A 692 -22.03 -17.75 27.41
CA VAL A 692 -20.74 -17.58 26.72
C VAL A 692 -19.68 -16.98 27.65
N ARG A 693 -18.45 -17.53 27.63
CA ARG A 693 -17.35 -17.08 28.50
C ARG A 693 -16.55 -15.90 27.95
N ASP A 694 -16.25 -15.85 26.65
CA ASP A 694 -15.52 -14.69 26.09
C ASP A 694 -16.40 -13.44 26.01
N SER A 695 -15.97 -12.36 26.67
CA SER A 695 -16.71 -11.10 26.77
C SER A 695 -16.87 -10.36 25.44
N ASN A 696 -15.95 -10.53 24.50
CA ASN A 696 -16.03 -9.91 23.19
C ASN A 696 -17.03 -10.69 22.32
N LEU A 697 -17.02 -12.02 22.39
CA LEU A 697 -18.01 -12.87 21.72
C LEU A 697 -19.42 -12.67 22.27
N LYS A 698 -19.55 -12.53 23.59
CA LYS A 698 -20.80 -12.17 24.26
C LYS A 698 -21.38 -10.85 23.73
N LEU A 699 -20.52 -9.87 23.42
CA LEU A 699 -20.93 -8.61 22.81
C LEU A 699 -21.30 -8.77 21.32
N THR A 700 -20.53 -9.50 20.51
CA THR A 700 -20.80 -9.59 19.06
C THR A 700 -22.03 -10.44 18.72
N LEU A 701 -22.29 -11.49 19.50
CA LEU A 701 -23.49 -12.33 19.34
C LEU A 701 -24.79 -11.53 19.56
N ALA A 702 -24.76 -10.47 20.38
CA ALA A 702 -25.88 -9.56 20.61
C ALA A 702 -26.32 -8.76 19.35
N PHE A 703 -25.54 -8.83 18.27
CA PHE A 703 -25.82 -8.20 16.97
C PHE A 703 -25.82 -9.24 15.82
N GLY A 704 -25.99 -10.53 16.14
CA GLY A 704 -26.01 -11.61 15.14
C GLY A 704 -24.63 -11.96 14.55
N ILE A 705 -23.53 -11.61 15.23
CA ILE A 705 -22.15 -11.83 14.75
C ILE A 705 -21.38 -12.80 15.65
N GLY A 706 -21.08 -13.99 15.14
CA GLY A 706 -20.17 -14.96 15.76
C GLY A 706 -18.70 -14.71 15.43
N MET A 707 -17.81 -15.17 16.30
CA MET A 707 -16.37 -15.27 16.03
C MET A 707 -15.88 -16.70 16.20
N HIS A 708 -14.93 -17.13 15.37
CA HIS A 708 -14.30 -18.44 15.48
C HIS A 708 -12.78 -18.35 15.37
N HIS A 709 -12.08 -18.84 16.40
CA HIS A 709 -10.64 -19.08 16.31
C HIS A 709 -10.17 -20.05 17.39
N ALA A 710 -9.01 -20.70 17.16
CA ALA A 710 -8.39 -21.64 18.09
C ALA A 710 -8.10 -21.07 19.51
N GLY A 711 -8.16 -19.75 19.70
CA GLY A 711 -8.06 -19.11 21.03
C GLY A 711 -9.36 -19.06 21.84
N LEU A 712 -10.51 -19.45 21.27
CA LEU A 712 -11.79 -19.48 22.00
C LEU A 712 -11.92 -20.78 22.80
N HIS A 713 -12.58 -20.68 23.95
CA HIS A 713 -12.94 -21.83 24.77
C HIS A 713 -13.79 -22.81 23.95
N GLU A 714 -13.57 -24.12 24.10
CA GLU A 714 -14.22 -25.11 23.22
C GLU A 714 -15.76 -25.07 23.33
N ARG A 715 -16.29 -24.90 24.55
CA ARG A 715 -17.73 -24.67 24.77
C ARG A 715 -18.25 -23.45 23.99
N ASP A 716 -17.53 -22.33 24.02
CA ASP A 716 -17.91 -21.11 23.31
C ASP A 716 -17.86 -21.33 21.79
N ARG A 717 -16.88 -22.09 21.28
CA ARG A 717 -16.83 -22.48 19.86
C ARG A 717 -18.05 -23.29 19.47
N ARG A 718 -18.37 -24.38 20.19
CA ARG A 718 -19.54 -25.22 19.90
C ARG A 718 -20.86 -24.42 19.90
N ILE A 719 -21.03 -23.46 20.81
CA ILE A 719 -22.20 -22.57 20.85
C ILE A 719 -22.28 -21.72 19.57
N VAL A 720 -21.18 -21.11 19.12
CA VAL A 720 -21.16 -20.28 17.89
C VAL A 720 -21.38 -21.13 16.64
N GLU A 721 -20.78 -22.31 16.60
CA GLU A 721 -20.94 -23.31 15.54
C GLU A 721 -22.41 -23.73 15.39
N GLU A 722 -23.08 -24.05 16.51
CA GLU A 722 -24.50 -24.38 16.57
C GLU A 722 -25.41 -23.21 16.16
N LEU A 723 -25.17 -22.00 16.69
CA LEU A 723 -25.94 -20.81 16.35
C LEU A 723 -25.84 -20.45 14.85
N PHE A 724 -24.68 -20.66 14.22
CA PHE A 724 -24.49 -20.38 12.79
C PHE A 724 -25.19 -21.42 11.91
N VAL A 725 -25.04 -22.71 12.22
CA VAL A 725 -25.74 -23.80 11.48
C VAL A 725 -27.25 -23.65 11.56
N ASN A 726 -27.77 -23.36 12.76
CA ASN A 726 -29.21 -23.13 12.98
C ASN A 726 -29.70 -21.74 12.52
N CYS A 727 -28.87 -21.00 11.77
CA CYS A 727 -29.15 -19.67 11.21
C CYS A 727 -29.68 -18.65 12.25
N LYS A 728 -29.27 -18.79 13.52
CA LYS A 728 -29.60 -17.86 14.62
C LYS A 728 -28.68 -16.64 14.66
N ILE A 729 -27.50 -16.75 14.04
CA ILE A 729 -26.59 -15.64 13.75
C ILE A 729 -26.29 -15.62 12.25
N GLN A 730 -26.29 -14.43 11.64
CA GLN A 730 -26.10 -14.28 10.20
C GLN A 730 -24.62 -14.32 9.80
N VAL A 731 -23.74 -13.74 10.62
CA VAL A 731 -22.33 -13.54 10.25
C VAL A 731 -21.44 -14.35 11.19
N LEU A 732 -20.49 -15.10 10.63
CA LEU A 732 -19.43 -15.79 11.38
C LEU A 732 -18.07 -15.32 10.90
N ILE A 733 -17.21 -14.83 11.80
CA ILE A 733 -15.88 -14.31 11.45
C ILE A 733 -14.78 -15.23 11.97
N ALA A 734 -14.03 -15.86 11.07
CA ALA A 734 -13.16 -16.99 11.35
C ALA A 734 -11.69 -16.78 10.95
N THR A 735 -10.76 -17.42 11.65
CA THR A 735 -9.39 -17.60 11.14
C THR A 735 -9.31 -18.74 10.12
N SER A 736 -8.33 -18.71 9.22
CA SER A 736 -8.13 -19.71 8.14
C SER A 736 -8.19 -21.18 8.59
N THR A 737 -7.83 -21.48 9.84
CA THR A 737 -7.96 -22.81 10.47
C THR A 737 -9.36 -23.42 10.37
N LEU A 738 -10.42 -22.62 10.26
CA LEU A 738 -11.79 -23.14 10.11
C LEU A 738 -12.02 -23.75 8.71
N ALA A 739 -11.29 -23.31 7.69
CA ALA A 739 -11.44 -23.78 6.31
C ALA A 739 -11.16 -25.29 6.16
N TRP A 740 -10.34 -25.87 7.04
CA TRP A 740 -9.98 -27.29 7.05
C TRP A 740 -10.66 -28.11 8.16
N GLY A 741 -11.19 -27.46 9.21
CA GLY A 741 -11.54 -28.15 10.46
C GLY A 741 -12.98 -28.66 10.60
N VAL A 742 -13.97 -27.98 10.01
CA VAL A 742 -15.41 -28.29 10.19
C VAL A 742 -16.20 -27.91 8.94
N ASN A 743 -17.35 -28.54 8.68
CA ASN A 743 -18.20 -28.20 7.54
C ASN A 743 -19.26 -27.14 7.88
N PHE A 744 -18.89 -25.86 7.71
CA PHE A 744 -19.84 -24.72 7.77
C PHE A 744 -20.05 -24.12 6.37
N PRO A 745 -21.05 -24.60 5.60
CA PRO A 745 -21.43 -23.98 4.35
C PRO A 745 -22.24 -22.70 4.61
N ALA A 746 -21.93 -21.63 3.87
CA ALA A 746 -22.55 -20.31 3.97
C ALA A 746 -22.99 -19.85 2.57
N HIS A 747 -23.98 -18.96 2.47
CA HIS A 747 -24.40 -18.43 1.16
C HIS A 747 -23.32 -17.51 0.56
N LEU A 748 -22.69 -16.69 1.41
CA LEU A 748 -21.56 -15.82 1.04
C LEU A 748 -20.32 -16.16 1.87
N VAL A 749 -19.18 -16.29 1.20
CA VAL A 749 -17.85 -16.24 1.83
C VAL A 749 -17.17 -14.91 1.51
N VAL A 750 -16.55 -14.29 2.50
CA VAL A 750 -15.66 -13.12 2.31
C VAL A 750 -14.26 -13.46 2.81
N VAL A 751 -13.26 -13.52 1.93
CA VAL A 751 -11.84 -13.66 2.30
C VAL A 751 -11.25 -12.26 2.44
N LYS A 752 -11.09 -11.79 3.67
CA LYS A 752 -10.70 -10.40 3.99
C LYS A 752 -9.18 -10.26 4.15
N GLY A 753 -8.50 -10.09 3.02
CA GLY A 753 -7.04 -10.04 2.93
C GLY A 753 -6.44 -11.42 2.69
N THR A 754 -5.58 -11.54 1.68
CA THR A 754 -4.93 -12.80 1.28
C THR A 754 -3.56 -13.03 1.92
N GLU A 755 -3.20 -12.24 2.93
CA GLU A 755 -1.87 -12.27 3.57
C GLU A 755 -2.00 -12.46 5.09
N TYR A 756 -1.04 -13.21 5.66
CA TYR A 756 -0.85 -13.33 7.10
C TYR A 756 0.58 -12.93 7.49
N PHE A 757 0.77 -12.53 8.76
CA PHE A 757 2.09 -12.23 9.28
C PHE A 757 2.74 -13.52 9.81
N ASP A 758 3.84 -13.95 9.21
CA ASP A 758 4.61 -15.09 9.72
C ASP A 758 5.58 -14.63 10.81
N GLY A 759 5.47 -15.25 11.99
CA GLY A 759 6.34 -14.98 13.13
C GLY A 759 7.77 -15.47 12.96
N LYS A 760 8.04 -16.43 12.06
CA LYS A 760 9.40 -16.94 11.79
C LYS A 760 10.20 -15.95 10.93
N THR A 761 9.72 -15.66 9.73
CA THR A 761 10.35 -14.73 8.78
C THR A 761 10.16 -13.25 9.14
N LYS A 762 9.21 -12.92 10.04
CA LYS A 762 8.83 -11.56 10.45
C LYS A 762 8.33 -10.68 9.29
N ARG A 763 7.83 -11.30 8.22
CA ARG A 763 7.25 -10.63 7.04
C ARG A 763 5.76 -11.00 6.91
N TYR A 764 5.04 -10.26 6.07
CA TYR A 764 3.76 -10.76 5.56
C TYR A 764 4.04 -11.75 4.44
N VAL A 765 3.25 -12.82 4.41
CA VAL A 765 3.33 -13.91 3.43
C VAL A 765 1.91 -14.16 2.91
N ASP A 766 1.76 -14.41 1.62
CA ASP A 766 0.48 -14.80 1.05
C ASP A 766 0.00 -16.13 1.66
N TYR A 767 -1.32 -16.27 1.77
CA TYR A 767 -1.92 -17.58 1.96
C TYR A 767 -1.57 -18.50 0.78
N PRO A 768 -1.28 -19.78 1.04
CA PRO A 768 -1.32 -20.80 0.00
C PRO A 768 -2.66 -20.72 -0.73
N ILE A 769 -2.64 -20.77 -2.06
CA ILE A 769 -3.87 -20.76 -2.88
C ILE A 769 -4.83 -21.89 -2.49
N THR A 770 -4.30 -23.02 -2.00
CA THR A 770 -5.06 -24.12 -1.40
C THR A 770 -5.88 -23.69 -0.19
N ASP A 771 -5.35 -22.88 0.72
CA ASP A 771 -6.12 -22.32 1.85
C ASP A 771 -7.25 -21.40 1.34
N VAL A 772 -6.98 -20.56 0.33
CA VAL A 772 -7.98 -19.65 -0.23
C VAL A 772 -9.08 -20.41 -0.98
N LEU A 773 -8.75 -21.49 -1.70
CA LEU A 773 -9.70 -22.41 -2.32
C LEU A 773 -10.56 -23.14 -1.28
N GLN A 774 -9.97 -23.54 -0.14
CA GLN A 774 -10.70 -24.19 0.96
C GLN A 774 -11.62 -23.21 1.71
N MET A 775 -11.22 -21.95 1.83
CA MET A 775 -12.08 -20.86 2.32
C MET A 775 -13.24 -20.62 1.35
N MET A 776 -12.95 -20.42 0.06
CA MET A 776 -13.93 -20.18 -1.00
C MET A 776 -14.95 -21.32 -1.12
N GLY A 777 -14.51 -22.58 -1.03
CA GLY A 777 -15.37 -23.77 -1.05
C GLY A 777 -16.28 -23.96 0.16
N ARG A 778 -16.43 -22.95 1.01
CA ARG A 778 -17.51 -22.84 2.00
C ARG A 778 -18.68 -21.98 1.50
N ALA A 779 -18.60 -21.42 0.29
CA ALA A 779 -19.69 -20.71 -0.36
C ALA A 779 -20.65 -21.68 -1.06
N GLY A 780 -21.95 -21.45 -0.88
CA GLY A 780 -23.03 -22.33 -1.32
C GLY A 780 -23.41 -23.34 -0.24
N ARG A 781 -24.72 -23.46 0.02
CA ARG A 781 -25.31 -24.49 0.89
C ARG A 781 -26.12 -25.45 0.00
N PRO A 782 -25.58 -26.64 -0.34
CA PRO A 782 -26.33 -27.66 -1.07
C PRO A 782 -27.69 -27.90 -0.40
N GLN A 783 -28.75 -28.05 -1.20
CA GLN A 783 -30.16 -28.18 -0.75
C GLN A 783 -30.81 -26.92 -0.13
N PHE A 784 -30.07 -25.81 0.07
CA PHE A 784 -30.61 -24.57 0.66
C PHE A 784 -30.38 -23.29 -0.17
N ASP A 785 -29.44 -23.30 -1.11
CA ASP A 785 -29.14 -22.18 -2.01
C ASP A 785 -28.89 -22.65 -3.44
N ASP A 786 -29.49 -21.95 -4.42
CA ASP A 786 -29.28 -22.19 -5.86
C ASP A 786 -27.91 -21.69 -6.35
N GLN A 787 -27.26 -20.82 -5.57
CA GLN A 787 -25.95 -20.25 -5.86
C GLN A 787 -25.17 -19.96 -4.57
N GLY A 788 -23.86 -20.19 -4.60
CA GLY A 788 -22.92 -19.69 -3.59
C GLY A 788 -22.14 -18.49 -4.14
N LYS A 789 -21.83 -17.50 -3.29
CA LYS A 789 -20.99 -16.34 -3.66
C LYS A 789 -19.72 -16.27 -2.82
N ALA A 790 -18.62 -15.90 -3.45
CA ALA A 790 -17.35 -15.66 -2.78
C ALA A 790 -16.77 -14.31 -3.19
N VAL A 791 -16.32 -13.53 -2.21
CA VAL A 791 -15.68 -12.22 -2.40
C VAL A 791 -14.30 -12.27 -1.75
N ILE A 792 -13.26 -12.11 -2.56
CA ILE A 792 -11.86 -12.14 -2.10
C ILE A 792 -11.32 -10.72 -2.15
N LEU A 793 -11.10 -10.13 -0.98
CA LEU A 793 -10.54 -8.79 -0.82
C LEU A 793 -9.01 -8.90 -0.83
N VAL A 794 -8.42 -8.55 -1.96
CA VAL A 794 -7.00 -8.74 -2.27
C VAL A 794 -6.33 -7.43 -2.70
N HIS A 795 -5.01 -7.32 -2.55
CA HIS A 795 -4.25 -6.21 -3.11
C HIS A 795 -4.24 -6.30 -4.65
N ASP A 796 -4.47 -5.18 -5.35
CA ASP A 796 -4.78 -5.21 -6.80
C ASP A 796 -3.67 -5.88 -7.64
N ILE A 797 -2.39 -5.74 -7.27
CA ILE A 797 -1.24 -6.43 -7.90
C ILE A 797 -1.43 -7.96 -8.00
N LYS A 798 -2.13 -8.58 -7.03
CA LYS A 798 -2.32 -10.05 -6.96
C LYS A 798 -3.68 -10.51 -7.49
N LYS A 799 -4.53 -9.58 -7.91
CA LYS A 799 -5.91 -9.83 -8.38
C LYS A 799 -5.96 -10.80 -9.54
N ASP A 800 -5.09 -10.63 -10.55
CA ASP A 800 -5.09 -11.50 -11.72
C ASP A 800 -4.45 -12.87 -11.44
N PHE A 801 -3.51 -12.98 -10.49
CA PHE A 801 -3.03 -14.27 -9.96
C PHE A 801 -4.18 -15.07 -9.36
N TYR A 802 -4.98 -14.46 -8.47
CA TYR A 802 -6.13 -15.13 -7.88
C TYR A 802 -7.23 -15.40 -8.92
N LYS A 803 -7.59 -14.42 -9.76
CA LYS A 803 -8.56 -14.60 -10.84
C LYS A 803 -8.22 -15.80 -11.72
N LYS A 804 -6.94 -16.04 -11.98
CA LYS A 804 -6.47 -17.18 -12.75
C LYS A 804 -6.60 -18.50 -11.98
N PHE A 805 -5.90 -18.63 -10.84
CA PHE A 805 -5.83 -19.89 -10.08
C PHE A 805 -7.06 -20.23 -9.22
N LEU A 806 -8.16 -19.49 -9.38
CA LEU A 806 -9.49 -19.84 -8.85
C LEU A 806 -10.43 -20.42 -9.93
N TYR A 807 -10.11 -20.24 -11.22
CA TYR A 807 -10.85 -20.82 -12.35
C TYR A 807 -10.03 -21.88 -13.12
N GLU A 808 -8.70 -21.71 -13.19
CA GLU A 808 -7.75 -22.72 -13.66
C GLU A 808 -7.25 -23.57 -12.46
N PRO A 809 -7.06 -24.90 -12.63
CA PRO A 809 -6.50 -25.74 -11.57
C PRO A 809 -5.06 -25.34 -11.25
N PHE A 810 -4.72 -25.20 -9.97
CA PHE A 810 -3.36 -24.87 -9.55
C PHE A 810 -2.41 -26.08 -9.72
N PRO A 811 -1.30 -25.95 -10.47
CA PRO A 811 -0.34 -27.04 -10.63
C PRO A 811 0.46 -27.25 -9.34
N VAL A 812 0.60 -28.50 -8.93
CA VAL A 812 1.38 -28.90 -7.77
C VAL A 812 2.78 -29.31 -8.23
N GLU A 813 3.80 -28.70 -7.63
CA GLU A 813 5.21 -29.05 -7.81
C GLU A 813 5.75 -29.72 -6.54
N SER A 814 6.83 -30.48 -6.65
CA SER A 814 7.45 -31.07 -5.46
C SER A 814 8.19 -30.01 -4.63
N SER A 815 8.39 -30.30 -3.34
CA SER A 815 9.32 -29.57 -2.48
C SER A 815 10.35 -30.50 -1.82
N LEU A 816 10.38 -31.78 -2.25
CA LEU A 816 11.22 -32.83 -1.66
C LEU A 816 12.71 -32.45 -1.60
N LEU A 817 13.23 -31.77 -2.63
CA LEU A 817 14.64 -31.35 -2.68
C LEU A 817 15.10 -30.57 -1.44
N SER A 818 14.20 -29.80 -0.79
CA SER A 818 14.52 -29.02 0.41
C SER A 818 14.65 -29.83 1.70
N VAL A 819 14.26 -31.11 1.68
CA VAL A 819 14.28 -32.07 2.81
C VAL A 819 14.83 -33.44 2.39
N LEU A 820 15.41 -33.56 1.20
CA LEU A 820 15.81 -34.83 0.60
C LEU A 820 16.88 -35.56 1.44
N ALA A 821 17.78 -34.81 2.09
CA ALA A 821 18.79 -35.36 2.98
C ALA A 821 18.17 -36.11 4.18
N ASP A 822 17.14 -35.55 4.81
CA ASP A 822 16.45 -36.19 5.95
C ASP A 822 15.78 -37.51 5.52
N HIS A 823 15.17 -37.52 4.34
CA HIS A 823 14.51 -38.71 3.78
C HIS A 823 15.50 -39.78 3.33
N LEU A 824 16.57 -39.43 2.62
CA LEU A 824 17.61 -40.39 2.23
C LEU A 824 18.28 -40.99 3.47
N ASN A 825 18.59 -40.19 4.49
CA ASN A 825 19.15 -40.68 5.75
C ASN A 825 18.21 -41.66 6.48
N ALA A 826 16.90 -41.41 6.45
CA ALA A 826 15.92 -42.33 7.04
C ALA A 826 15.86 -43.68 6.29
N GLU A 827 15.90 -43.67 4.96
CA GLU A 827 15.87 -44.89 4.14
C GLU A 827 17.19 -45.67 4.15
N ILE A 828 18.32 -44.98 4.31
CA ILE A 828 19.63 -45.61 4.60
C ILE A 828 19.59 -46.28 5.98
N ALA A 829 19.09 -45.59 7.01
CA ALA A 829 18.96 -46.15 8.36
C ALA A 829 17.94 -47.30 8.45
N ALA A 830 16.95 -47.35 7.55
CA ALA A 830 16.01 -48.47 7.41
C ALA A 830 16.59 -49.67 6.63
N GLY A 831 17.73 -49.50 5.94
CA GLY A 831 18.30 -50.51 5.05
C GLY A 831 17.63 -50.60 3.68
N THR A 832 16.72 -49.68 3.34
CA THR A 832 16.11 -49.56 2.01
C THR A 832 17.14 -49.10 0.96
N ILE A 833 18.05 -48.21 1.36
CA ILE A 833 19.13 -47.69 0.52
C ILE A 833 20.47 -48.18 1.07
N THR A 834 21.11 -49.09 0.35
CA THR A 834 22.43 -49.64 0.68
C THR A 834 23.52 -49.13 -0.26
N SER A 835 23.15 -48.76 -1.49
CA SER A 835 24.04 -48.26 -2.52
C SER A 835 23.56 -46.92 -3.10
N LYS A 836 24.46 -46.26 -3.85
CA LYS A 836 24.17 -45.04 -4.59
C LYS A 836 23.14 -45.25 -5.70
N GLN A 837 23.09 -46.45 -6.29
CA GLN A 837 22.07 -46.79 -7.28
C GLN A 837 20.69 -46.88 -6.62
N ASP A 838 20.59 -47.51 -5.45
CA ASP A 838 19.35 -47.63 -4.67
C ASP A 838 18.77 -46.23 -4.36
N ALA A 839 19.63 -45.25 -4.06
CA ALA A 839 19.22 -43.86 -3.83
C ALA A 839 18.70 -43.17 -5.11
N MET A 840 19.31 -43.44 -6.26
CA MET A 840 18.82 -42.95 -7.56
C MET A 840 17.49 -43.60 -7.94
N ASP A 841 17.38 -44.92 -7.75
CA ASP A 841 16.17 -45.70 -8.03
C ASP A 841 15.02 -45.25 -7.12
N TYR A 842 15.28 -45.06 -5.81
CA TYR A 842 14.33 -44.47 -4.85
C TYR A 842 13.80 -43.12 -5.34
N ILE A 843 14.66 -42.24 -5.84
CA ILE A 843 14.24 -40.95 -6.40
C ILE A 843 13.26 -41.13 -7.58
N THR A 844 13.41 -42.16 -8.43
CA THR A 844 12.48 -42.39 -9.56
C THR A 844 11.03 -42.72 -9.14
N TRP A 845 10.84 -43.26 -7.94
CA TRP A 845 9.51 -43.53 -7.36
C TRP A 845 8.83 -42.26 -6.81
N THR A 846 9.59 -41.18 -6.60
CA THR A 846 9.06 -39.95 -6.00
C THR A 846 8.25 -39.09 -6.98
N TYR A 847 7.35 -38.27 -6.44
CA TYR A 847 6.65 -37.24 -7.24
C TYR A 847 7.61 -36.19 -7.81
N PHE A 848 8.74 -35.93 -7.14
CA PHE A 848 9.82 -35.06 -7.63
C PHE A 848 10.31 -35.52 -9.00
N PHE A 849 10.76 -36.76 -9.17
CA PHE A 849 11.21 -37.27 -10.48
C PHE A 849 10.13 -37.16 -11.57
N ARG A 850 8.85 -37.38 -11.22
CA ARG A 850 7.71 -37.20 -12.15
C ARG A 850 7.46 -35.74 -12.55
N ARG A 851 7.85 -34.76 -11.72
CA ARG A 851 7.77 -33.32 -12.03
C ARG A 851 9.03 -32.81 -12.72
N LEU A 852 10.21 -33.29 -12.35
CA LEU A 852 11.49 -32.99 -12.99
C LEU A 852 11.47 -33.23 -14.50
N VAL A 853 10.88 -34.33 -14.97
CA VAL A 853 10.72 -34.62 -16.40
C VAL A 853 9.75 -33.65 -17.10
N MET A 854 8.73 -33.15 -16.38
CA MET A 854 7.62 -32.35 -16.93
C MET A 854 7.77 -30.84 -16.78
N ASN A 855 8.65 -30.37 -15.88
CA ASN A 855 8.94 -28.96 -15.62
C ASN A 855 10.39 -28.79 -15.09
N PRO A 856 11.43 -29.20 -15.84
CA PRO A 856 12.79 -29.37 -15.32
C PRO A 856 13.42 -28.12 -14.70
N ARG A 857 13.10 -26.92 -15.22
CA ARG A 857 13.57 -25.64 -14.65
C ARG A 857 12.95 -25.28 -13.31
N SER A 858 11.81 -25.87 -12.95
CA SER A 858 11.16 -25.58 -11.67
C SER A 858 11.84 -26.21 -10.46
N GLU A 859 12.62 -27.27 -10.66
CA GLU A 859 13.22 -28.09 -9.59
C GLU A 859 14.76 -28.05 -9.55
N THR A 860 15.44 -27.56 -10.59
CA THR A 860 16.92 -27.59 -10.71
C THR A 860 17.65 -26.30 -10.31
N GLY A 861 16.96 -25.16 -10.32
CA GLY A 861 17.56 -23.84 -10.08
C GLY A 861 18.31 -23.26 -11.30
N PRO A 862 19.05 -22.15 -11.14
CA PRO A 862 19.76 -21.52 -12.25
C PRO A 862 21.00 -22.33 -12.66
N GLY A 863 20.93 -22.97 -13.83
CA GLY A 863 22.03 -23.72 -14.46
C GLY A 863 21.99 -23.62 -16.00
N PRO A 864 23.11 -23.84 -16.71
CA PRO A 864 23.25 -23.52 -18.13
C PRO A 864 22.83 -24.64 -19.10
N SER A 865 21.93 -24.28 -20.03
CA SER A 865 21.61 -24.99 -21.30
C SER A 865 20.95 -26.39 -21.22
N PRO A 866 20.30 -26.88 -22.33
CA PRO A 866 19.39 -28.03 -22.25
C PRO A 866 19.80 -29.25 -23.11
N THR A 867 21.09 -29.44 -23.41
CA THR A 867 21.56 -30.53 -24.31
C THR A 867 21.58 -31.93 -23.66
N ALA A 868 21.43 -32.03 -22.34
CA ALA A 868 21.48 -33.29 -21.61
C ALA A 868 20.08 -33.75 -21.15
N VAL A 869 19.28 -34.28 -22.09
CA VAL A 869 18.11 -35.13 -21.76
C VAL A 869 18.54 -36.57 -21.45
N VAL A 870 19.81 -36.91 -21.72
CA VAL A 870 20.50 -38.09 -21.21
C VAL A 870 21.67 -37.64 -20.33
N VAL A 871 21.37 -37.21 -19.10
CA VAL A 871 22.36 -37.22 -18.02
C VAL A 871 22.36 -38.64 -17.43
N PRO A 872 23.49 -39.36 -17.37
CA PRO A 872 23.61 -40.56 -16.55
C PRO A 872 23.44 -40.23 -15.05
N PRO A 873 23.47 -41.20 -14.13
CA PRO A 873 23.46 -40.93 -12.68
C PRO A 873 24.63 -40.07 -12.12
N THR A 874 25.49 -39.50 -12.98
CA THR A 874 26.81 -38.94 -12.67
C THR A 874 26.83 -37.47 -12.25
N ASP A 875 25.89 -36.61 -12.67
CA ASP A 875 25.92 -35.19 -12.25
C ASP A 875 25.26 -34.95 -10.88
N LEU A 876 24.41 -35.89 -10.42
CA LEU A 876 23.92 -35.90 -9.04
C LEU A 876 25.06 -36.17 -8.04
N GLU A 877 26.16 -36.79 -8.50
CA GLU A 877 27.38 -37.00 -7.72
C GLU A 877 28.09 -35.70 -7.38
N PHE A 878 28.00 -34.64 -8.20
CA PHE A 878 28.80 -33.43 -7.99
C PHE A 878 28.25 -32.54 -6.87
N ARG A 879 26.94 -32.60 -6.58
CA ARG A 879 26.34 -31.90 -5.42
C ARG A 879 26.27 -32.78 -4.17
N ALA A 880 25.83 -34.04 -4.28
CA ALA A 880 25.80 -34.95 -3.12
C ALA A 880 27.21 -35.32 -2.64
N GLY A 881 28.16 -35.51 -3.56
CA GLY A 881 29.55 -35.84 -3.24
C GLY A 881 30.34 -34.69 -2.61
N ALA A 882 29.99 -33.43 -2.90
CA ALA A 882 30.66 -32.27 -2.30
C ALA A 882 30.40 -32.17 -0.78
N GLU A 883 29.18 -32.48 -0.32
CA GLU A 883 28.86 -32.51 1.11
C GLU A 883 29.34 -33.81 1.77
N ALA A 884 29.23 -34.96 1.10
CA ALA A 884 29.73 -36.24 1.63
C ALA A 884 31.26 -36.25 1.81
N ALA A 885 32.02 -35.63 0.89
CA ALA A 885 33.49 -35.54 0.97
C ALA A 885 34.00 -34.65 2.12
N LEU A 886 33.15 -33.83 2.73
CA LEU A 886 33.47 -33.07 3.94
C LEU A 886 33.34 -33.93 5.21
N TRP A 887 32.47 -34.94 5.21
CA TRP A 887 32.33 -35.88 6.34
C TRP A 887 33.35 -37.02 6.28
N ALA A 888 33.66 -37.53 5.09
CA ALA A 888 34.66 -38.58 4.87
C ALA A 888 36.14 -38.16 5.12
N ARG A 889 36.37 -37.04 5.81
CA ARG A 889 37.67 -36.55 6.28
C ARG A 889 37.72 -36.31 7.80
N ALA A 890 36.67 -36.70 8.53
CA ALA A 890 36.58 -36.53 9.98
C ALA A 890 37.11 -37.74 10.79
N ASP A 891 37.16 -38.93 10.20
CA ASP A 891 37.60 -40.18 10.88
C ASP A 891 39.11 -40.50 10.70
N ASP A 892 39.91 -39.53 10.22
CA ASP A 892 41.35 -39.73 9.96
C ASP A 892 42.21 -38.59 10.56
N ARG A 893 41.87 -38.15 11.79
CA ARG A 893 42.72 -37.35 12.69
C ARG A 893 42.23 -37.24 14.14
#